data_AF-A0A517N0Z3-F1
#
_entry.id   AF-A0A517N0Z3-F1
#
_cell.length_a   1.000
_cell.length_b   1.000
_cell.length_c   1.000
_cell.angle_alpha   90.00
_cell.angle_beta   90.00
_cell.angle_gamma   90.00
#
_symmetry.space_group_name_H-M   'P 1'
#
loop_
_entity.id
_entity.type
_entity.pdbx_description
1 polymer ?
#
loop_
_entity_poly.entity_id
_entity_poly.type
_entity_poly.pdbx_seq_one_letter_code
_entity_poly.pdbx_strand_id
1 'polypeptide(L)'
;MLQIFEARWETVENRMADIFDIGYGRLWIPPTSRADSGDQSVGYDVYDRFDLGTGRRPTAYGSKVSLQRMIEDAHDASVDVYADLILNHAGFSDLSNFDNYGTPNDPSDDVTFAEAGGYPGLAITLPGDIDGDFHSSFETGDLNGRLAGLVDIAQEKNHQFIRNPVAVGDPNNIPAGTAAAFGRIANLPDANNARFYPDQDLGGTQFDVDPGPGEFLVTRYDFNRVNPLAGDAVVETAEQLLMRHAQWMIQEVGLDGFRLDAVKHMPTNTLTLLDQAVYKVNDRLQHDGSYKPVFSFGEVLDGNTGTLQNYINSNLPNPSAIPADNFEVRGNRDVLDFPLFFAMRSNLTSNGLGNNWHNIRNASQDLNDDGLHNGSQGVSFVDSHDNLGGGFPFLKNVAYAYTLMRPGNALVYTNAKEFGSGRDFPNTGKVDALGGVFGETITKLVEIRNTHGRGDFRERWLDDGFNPDGFSNVYIYERSNSAIVGLNSRNDDFVETRNGVQTDFAPGTVLVELTGNAADSTVDPGGAIPDTLRVNDNGGGIGVIDMSIPSNGSHGRGYVIYGLATPQGSLSLSNVSSTMQGATPTVATNGTARLADIDVITSDTFELQLNTTAVTLPAPPGEATPYRDFDADGDNALFKFDEGQDLNGNSGIDHTTPGSVVYGFEFFTDTRIPGYIDDGSGGNSGSGSGTYTQTIDATQLAEGRHYVTTRAFRHRDDGPAVFTDFKKTIYIDRLPADSAVVSFQPYESNPAAVEDRDLIVRNPDGTANNMHIFLDKAAALSDAQILALAQGSSNNGQAGQYDRDAWVSGFENVPFGNHVATVVTYEATGNVGIQRHVGLFVDAGIGAGFGDLDADGVYENSDLSGTTNGSFEAVLYSQDTQFNPAADVDGDGRVTNLDLFLLGDELIEGGAGFLTQQAFDGVLVRRGDVNNSGTTDGNDVAELHAGFGGTAWIDDLNADGSVDIDDVATLVDDLVGTSRGDFDLDRDVDGGDFLAWQLGIGGNRFDQGDANLDGVVDATDLGIWQAEYGFIAAGFGSAIAASSAIPEPSSLVLVSLGLLVVCSSRKKSVRHNQFMQ
;
A
#
# COMPACT_ATOMS: atom_id res chain seq x y z
N MET A 1 3.41 18.78 11.85
CA MET A 1 2.87 18.19 10.60
C MET A 1 3.74 18.63 9.44
N LEU A 2 3.90 17.79 8.43
CA LEU A 2 4.57 18.10 7.18
C LEU A 2 3.55 18.06 6.04
N GLN A 3 3.34 19.16 5.34
CA GLN A 3 2.67 19.18 4.04
C GLN A 3 3.71 18.89 2.96
N ILE A 4 3.47 17.87 2.14
CA ILE A 4 4.40 17.42 1.10
C ILE A 4 3.71 17.39 -0.26
N PHE A 5 4.26 18.11 -1.25
CA PHE A 5 3.75 18.16 -2.62
C PHE A 5 4.83 17.82 -3.65
N GLU A 6 4.38 17.48 -4.87
CA GLU A 6 5.23 17.08 -6.00
C GLU A 6 6.21 15.95 -5.64
N ALA A 7 5.75 14.98 -4.86
CA ALA A 7 6.44 13.73 -4.53
C ALA A 7 5.49 12.57 -4.83
N ARG A 8 5.96 11.54 -5.55
CA ARG A 8 5.22 10.29 -5.71
C ARG A 8 5.10 9.54 -4.39
N TRP A 9 4.12 8.66 -4.27
CA TRP A 9 3.90 7.88 -3.03
C TRP A 9 5.12 7.06 -2.64
N GLU A 10 5.80 6.47 -3.61
CA GLU A 10 7.03 5.69 -3.41
C GLU A 10 8.20 6.58 -2.99
N THR A 11 8.22 7.85 -3.43
CA THR A 11 9.19 8.84 -2.94
C THR A 11 8.93 9.15 -1.48
N VAL A 12 7.67 9.39 -1.08
CA VAL A 12 7.32 9.67 0.32
C VAL A 12 7.64 8.45 1.21
N GLU A 13 7.29 7.25 0.76
CA GLU A 13 7.62 5.98 1.41
C GLU A 13 9.15 5.83 1.58
N ASN A 14 9.95 6.02 0.54
CA ASN A 14 11.41 5.93 0.67
C ASN A 14 12.00 7.02 1.60
N ARG A 15 11.41 8.22 1.61
CA ARG A 15 11.78 9.34 2.50
C ARG A 15 11.24 9.18 3.93
N MET A 16 10.42 8.18 4.22
CA MET A 16 9.78 8.02 5.53
C MET A 16 10.81 7.85 6.66
N ALA A 17 11.95 7.22 6.38
CA ALA A 17 13.09 7.17 7.31
C ALA A 17 13.60 8.56 7.73
N ASP A 18 13.65 9.53 6.81
CA ASP A 18 14.03 10.91 7.14
C ASP A 18 12.91 11.62 7.92
N ILE A 19 11.65 11.41 7.52
CA ILE A 19 10.46 11.99 8.16
C ILE A 19 10.38 11.54 9.63
N PHE A 20 10.60 10.24 9.86
CA PHE A 20 10.69 9.62 11.18
C PHE A 20 11.85 10.20 11.99
N ASP A 21 13.06 10.23 11.43
CA ASP A 21 14.27 10.68 12.14
C ASP A 21 14.10 12.13 12.66
N ILE A 22 13.64 13.03 11.79
CA ILE A 22 13.35 14.43 12.14
C ILE A 22 12.24 14.54 13.19
N GLY A 23 11.26 13.64 13.15
CA GLY A 23 10.16 13.56 14.12
C GLY A 23 8.91 14.32 13.71
N TYR A 24 8.54 14.29 12.43
CA TYR A 24 7.19 14.66 12.02
C TYR A 24 6.22 13.54 12.38
N GLY A 25 5.22 13.80 13.23
CA GLY A 25 4.21 12.80 13.57
C GLY A 25 2.98 12.77 12.66
N ARG A 26 2.92 13.63 11.62
CA ARG A 26 1.76 13.75 10.72
C ARG A 26 2.15 14.26 9.33
N LEU A 27 1.54 13.71 8.28
CA LEU A 27 1.61 14.18 6.90
C LEU A 27 0.28 14.80 6.45
N TRP A 28 0.39 15.87 5.65
CA TRP A 28 -0.67 16.30 4.75
C TRP A 28 -0.20 16.05 3.32
N ILE A 29 -0.87 15.12 2.64
CA ILE A 29 -0.62 14.71 1.26
C ILE A 29 -1.62 15.37 0.29
N PRO A 30 -1.27 15.55 -1.00
CA PRO A 30 -2.14 16.16 -2.00
C PRO A 30 -3.42 15.35 -2.25
N PRO A 31 -4.38 15.90 -3.01
CA PRO A 31 -5.56 15.15 -3.44
C PRO A 31 -5.16 13.85 -4.15
N THR A 32 -5.77 12.74 -3.74
CA THR A 32 -5.37 11.39 -4.19
C THR A 32 -6.24 10.86 -5.33
N SER A 33 -7.41 11.45 -5.55
CA SER A 33 -8.39 11.04 -6.55
C SER A 33 -8.01 11.49 -7.97
N ARG A 34 -8.54 10.79 -8.97
CA ARG A 34 -8.38 11.12 -10.39
C ARG A 34 -8.85 12.54 -10.67
N ALA A 35 -7.99 13.32 -11.32
CA ALA A 35 -8.30 14.65 -11.80
C ALA A 35 -8.94 14.68 -13.19
N ASP A 36 -9.71 15.73 -13.47
CA ASP A 36 -10.36 15.99 -14.76
C ASP A 36 -9.33 16.28 -15.85
N SER A 37 -8.32 17.10 -15.53
CA SER A 37 -7.21 17.46 -16.42
C SER A 37 -6.16 16.36 -16.60
N GLY A 38 -6.39 15.15 -16.07
CA GLY A 38 -5.53 13.99 -16.28
C GLY A 38 -4.39 13.82 -15.27
N ASP A 39 -3.39 13.04 -15.66
CA ASP A 39 -2.29 12.54 -14.81
C ASP A 39 -1.20 13.58 -14.47
N GLN A 40 -1.29 14.80 -15.01
CA GLN A 40 -0.38 15.90 -14.67
C GLN A 40 -0.97 16.91 -13.67
N SER A 41 -2.26 16.77 -13.37
CA SER A 41 -2.92 17.65 -12.42
C SER A 41 -2.33 17.53 -11.02
N VAL A 42 -2.45 18.61 -10.26
CA VAL A 42 -2.17 18.62 -8.81
C VAL A 42 -3.30 17.94 -8.02
N GLY A 43 -4.49 17.79 -8.63
CA GLY A 43 -5.58 16.97 -8.09
C GLY A 43 -6.80 17.74 -7.56
N TYR A 44 -6.77 19.08 -7.47
CA TYR A 44 -7.91 19.88 -6.99
C TYR A 44 -9.13 19.83 -7.92
N ASP A 45 -8.93 19.57 -9.22
CA ASP A 45 -9.98 19.41 -10.22
C ASP A 45 -10.52 17.97 -10.27
N VAL A 46 -11.08 17.49 -9.16
CA VAL A 46 -11.50 16.09 -9.00
C VAL A 46 -12.51 15.66 -10.07
N TYR A 47 -12.18 14.57 -10.77
CA TYR A 47 -13.06 13.90 -11.73
C TYR A 47 -13.80 12.73 -11.11
N ASP A 48 -13.06 11.73 -10.60
CA ASP A 48 -13.61 10.53 -9.99
C ASP A 48 -12.99 10.31 -8.61
N ARG A 49 -13.85 10.39 -7.59
CA ARG A 49 -13.46 10.30 -6.17
C ARG A 49 -12.96 8.90 -5.78
N PHE A 50 -13.47 7.86 -6.42
CA PHE A 50 -13.15 6.47 -6.08
C PHE A 50 -12.04 5.85 -6.97
N ASP A 51 -11.56 6.58 -7.98
CA ASP A 51 -10.36 6.22 -8.75
C ASP A 51 -9.13 6.89 -8.15
N LEU A 52 -8.36 6.13 -7.36
CA LEU A 52 -7.08 6.56 -6.77
C LEU A 52 -5.86 6.15 -7.64
N GLY A 53 -6.10 5.76 -8.88
CA GLY A 53 -5.07 5.24 -9.79
C GLY A 53 -4.84 3.73 -9.68
N THR A 54 -4.37 3.16 -10.78
CA THR A 54 -3.95 1.75 -10.90
C THR A 54 -2.55 1.69 -11.52
N GLY A 55 -1.83 0.57 -11.44
CA GLY A 55 -0.46 0.43 -11.94
C GLY A 55 -0.21 0.99 -13.35
N ARG A 56 -1.08 0.68 -14.33
CA ARG A 56 -0.96 1.21 -15.72
C ARG A 56 -1.61 2.58 -15.94
N ARG A 57 -2.43 3.04 -15.00
CA ARG A 57 -3.14 4.32 -15.06
C ARG A 57 -3.03 5.04 -13.72
N PRO A 58 -1.82 5.44 -13.27
CA PRO A 58 -1.66 6.12 -12.00
C PRO A 58 -2.23 7.52 -12.05
N THR A 59 -2.48 8.14 -10.89
CA THR A 59 -2.62 9.60 -10.78
C THR A 59 -1.24 10.26 -10.99
N ALA A 60 -1.14 11.58 -10.82
CA ALA A 60 0.15 12.26 -10.84
C ALA A 60 1.12 11.70 -9.78
N TYR A 61 0.57 11.18 -8.67
CA TYR A 61 1.34 10.78 -7.50
C TYR A 61 1.56 9.27 -7.39
N GLY A 62 0.71 8.44 -8.02
CA GLY A 62 0.85 6.98 -7.98
C GLY A 62 -0.47 6.23 -8.13
N SER A 63 -0.48 4.95 -7.77
CA SER A 63 -1.65 4.08 -7.75
C SER A 63 -2.29 4.04 -6.36
N LYS A 64 -3.48 3.42 -6.24
CA LYS A 64 -4.07 3.08 -4.94
C LYS A 64 -3.13 2.22 -4.10
N VAL A 65 -2.48 1.24 -4.72
CA VAL A 65 -1.59 0.31 -4.03
C VAL A 65 -0.38 1.05 -3.47
N SER A 66 0.27 1.91 -4.27
CA SER A 66 1.42 2.66 -3.77
C SER A 66 1.07 3.71 -2.72
N LEU A 67 -0.15 4.27 -2.77
CA LEU A 67 -0.69 5.10 -1.70
C LEU A 67 -0.86 4.30 -0.39
N GLN A 68 -1.47 3.12 -0.45
CA GLN A 68 -1.70 2.27 0.72
C GLN A 68 -0.38 1.81 1.35
N ARG A 69 0.62 1.39 0.54
CA ARG A 69 1.95 1.04 1.05
C ARG A 69 2.66 2.20 1.74
N MET A 70 2.55 3.41 1.20
CA MET A 70 3.09 4.60 1.85
C MET A 70 2.39 4.92 3.18
N ILE A 71 1.06 4.71 3.26
CA ILE A 71 0.30 4.87 4.50
C ILE A 71 0.70 3.84 5.55
N GLU A 72 0.86 2.57 5.15
CA GLU A 72 1.34 1.49 6.03
C GLU A 72 2.72 1.83 6.62
N ASP A 73 3.71 2.17 5.78
CA ASP A 73 5.06 2.58 6.20
C ASP A 73 5.04 3.85 7.09
N ALA A 74 4.11 4.78 6.83
CA ALA A 74 3.89 5.95 7.69
C ALA A 74 3.34 5.55 9.07
N HIS A 75 2.39 4.64 9.13
CA HIS A 75 1.83 4.14 10.39
C HIS A 75 2.89 3.45 11.22
N ASP A 76 3.73 2.61 10.60
CA ASP A 76 4.88 2.00 11.25
C ASP A 76 5.83 3.09 11.79
N ALA A 77 6.08 4.15 11.02
CA ALA A 77 6.87 5.30 11.48
C ALA A 77 6.20 6.16 12.58
N SER A 78 5.01 5.77 13.09
CA SER A 78 4.18 6.59 14.00
C SER A 78 3.75 7.93 13.41
N VAL A 79 3.46 7.95 12.11
CA VAL A 79 3.08 9.14 11.36
C VAL A 79 1.64 9.00 10.85
N ASP A 80 0.76 9.90 11.27
CA ASP A 80 -0.62 9.92 10.77
C ASP A 80 -0.67 10.54 9.36
N VAL A 81 -1.51 10.02 8.46
CA VAL A 81 -1.61 10.51 7.08
C VAL A 81 -2.95 11.18 6.82
N TYR A 82 -2.91 12.46 6.43
CA TYR A 82 -4.08 13.26 6.10
C TYR A 82 -4.13 13.60 4.62
N ALA A 83 -5.21 13.21 3.94
CA ALA A 83 -5.41 13.55 2.54
C ALA A 83 -6.12 14.89 2.38
N ASP A 84 -5.81 15.60 1.29
CA ASP A 84 -6.58 16.74 0.84
C ASP A 84 -7.94 16.28 0.28
N LEU A 85 -9.04 16.71 0.91
CA LEU A 85 -10.39 16.25 0.62
C LEU A 85 -11.24 17.38 0.00
N ILE A 86 -11.68 17.16 -1.24
CA ILE A 86 -12.47 18.13 -2.01
C ILE A 86 -13.96 17.78 -1.95
N LEU A 87 -14.69 18.55 -1.14
CA LEU A 87 -16.15 18.43 -0.97
C LEU A 87 -16.92 19.52 -1.73
N ASN A 88 -16.25 20.60 -2.13
CA ASN A 88 -16.89 21.78 -2.71
C ASN A 88 -17.32 21.60 -4.17
N HIS A 89 -16.41 21.14 -5.02
CA HIS A 89 -16.55 21.17 -6.47
C HIS A 89 -16.15 19.84 -7.13
N ALA A 90 -16.29 19.79 -8.45
CA ALA A 90 -15.66 18.81 -9.32
C ALA A 90 -14.65 19.54 -10.25
N GLY A 91 -14.27 18.92 -11.37
CA GLY A 91 -13.32 19.48 -12.33
C GLY A 91 -13.79 20.71 -13.11
N PHE A 92 -13.19 20.93 -14.28
CA PHE A 92 -13.46 22.09 -15.14
C PHE A 92 -14.51 21.82 -16.22
N SER A 93 -14.71 20.56 -16.58
CA SER A 93 -15.64 20.14 -17.63
C SER A 93 -17.09 20.46 -17.26
N ASP A 94 -17.83 21.09 -18.19
CA ASP A 94 -19.25 21.42 -18.05
C ASP A 94 -20.07 20.98 -19.27
N LEU A 95 -21.24 21.58 -19.52
CA LEU A 95 -22.12 21.21 -20.63
C LEU A 95 -21.58 21.57 -22.03
N SER A 96 -20.34 22.05 -22.15
CA SER A 96 -19.69 22.30 -23.44
C SER A 96 -19.54 21.03 -24.29
N ASN A 97 -19.44 21.22 -25.61
CA ASN A 97 -19.09 20.16 -26.57
C ASN A 97 -17.57 19.96 -26.61
N PHE A 98 -17.15 18.71 -26.82
CA PHE A 98 -15.75 18.33 -27.01
C PHE A 98 -15.57 17.63 -28.35
N ASP A 99 -14.58 18.08 -29.12
CA ASP A 99 -14.13 17.45 -30.35
C ASP A 99 -13.31 16.20 -29.99
N ASN A 100 -13.99 15.05 -29.99
CA ASN A 100 -13.46 13.80 -29.44
C ASN A 100 -12.39 13.16 -30.35
N TYR A 101 -12.34 13.54 -31.63
CA TYR A 101 -11.39 13.00 -32.62
C TYR A 101 -10.43 14.05 -33.18
N GLY A 102 -10.47 15.28 -32.66
CA GLY A 102 -9.64 16.38 -33.12
C GLY A 102 -9.93 16.75 -34.58
N THR A 103 -11.19 16.66 -35.01
CA THR A 103 -11.67 17.08 -36.33
C THR A 103 -12.37 18.44 -36.24
N PRO A 104 -11.66 19.59 -36.36
CA PRO A 104 -12.15 20.88 -35.87
C PRO A 104 -13.32 21.50 -36.67
N ASN A 105 -13.88 20.78 -37.65
CA ASN A 105 -14.96 21.24 -38.52
C ASN A 105 -16.03 20.18 -38.79
N ASP A 106 -16.05 19.06 -38.06
CA ASP A 106 -17.09 18.04 -38.20
C ASP A 106 -17.88 17.88 -36.90
N PRO A 107 -18.93 18.70 -36.66
CA PRO A 107 -19.70 18.62 -35.41
C PRO A 107 -20.53 17.33 -35.29
N SER A 108 -20.40 16.37 -36.20
CA SER A 108 -21.09 15.08 -36.13
C SER A 108 -20.42 14.07 -35.19
N ASP A 109 -19.18 14.34 -34.75
CA ASP A 109 -18.44 13.53 -33.80
C ASP A 109 -18.21 14.21 -32.43
N ASP A 110 -18.66 15.47 -32.28
CA ASP A 110 -18.67 16.22 -31.03
C ASP A 110 -19.57 15.53 -29.99
N VAL A 111 -19.03 15.33 -28.78
CA VAL A 111 -19.77 14.75 -27.63
C VAL A 111 -19.81 15.78 -26.52
N THR A 112 -20.95 15.95 -25.86
CA THR A 112 -21.07 16.78 -24.65
C THR A 112 -20.59 16.03 -23.42
N PHE A 113 -20.12 16.73 -22.39
CA PHE A 113 -19.77 16.06 -21.13
C PHE A 113 -20.97 15.33 -20.50
N ALA A 114 -22.18 15.86 -20.70
CA ALA A 114 -23.42 15.22 -20.25
C ALA A 114 -23.67 13.87 -20.96
N GLU A 115 -23.40 13.77 -22.27
CA GLU A 115 -23.48 12.51 -23.01
C GLU A 115 -22.44 11.49 -22.55
N ALA A 116 -21.33 11.94 -21.95
CA ALA A 116 -20.36 11.07 -21.28
C ALA A 116 -20.76 10.65 -19.87
N GLY A 117 -21.91 11.10 -19.36
CA GLY A 117 -22.37 10.85 -18.00
C GLY A 117 -21.80 11.82 -16.97
N GLY A 118 -21.00 12.80 -17.38
CA GLY A 118 -20.40 13.81 -16.51
C GLY A 118 -19.33 13.27 -15.57
N TYR A 119 -19.36 13.74 -14.32
CA TYR A 119 -18.49 13.26 -13.25
C TYR A 119 -19.08 11.99 -12.64
N PRO A 120 -18.30 10.90 -12.47
CA PRO A 120 -18.78 9.68 -11.82
C PRO A 120 -19.52 9.95 -10.49
N GLY A 121 -20.76 9.50 -10.42
CA GLY A 121 -21.65 9.68 -9.27
C GLY A 121 -22.33 11.04 -9.12
N LEU A 122 -22.09 12.00 -10.03
CA LEU A 122 -22.72 13.33 -10.01
C LEU A 122 -23.41 13.63 -11.35
N ALA A 123 -24.69 13.97 -11.29
CA ALA A 123 -25.46 14.27 -12.49
C ALA A 123 -25.22 15.73 -12.88
N ILE A 124 -24.61 15.98 -14.04
CA ILE A 124 -24.36 17.35 -14.50
C ILE A 124 -25.59 18.02 -15.11
N THR A 125 -26.60 17.24 -15.50
CA THR A 125 -27.89 17.74 -15.97
C THR A 125 -28.97 16.70 -15.76
N LEU A 126 -30.19 17.14 -15.47
CA LEU A 126 -31.35 16.26 -15.22
C LEU A 126 -32.61 16.78 -15.91
N PRO A 127 -33.59 15.90 -16.23
CA PRO A 127 -34.90 16.34 -16.68
C PRO A 127 -35.57 17.28 -15.66
N GLY A 128 -35.71 18.55 -16.01
CA GLY A 128 -36.32 19.57 -15.14
C GLY A 128 -35.36 20.33 -14.23
N ASP A 129 -34.08 19.98 -14.21
CA ASP A 129 -33.00 20.72 -13.54
C ASP A 129 -31.75 20.70 -14.43
N ILE A 130 -31.52 21.79 -15.16
CA ILE A 130 -30.44 21.85 -16.16
C ILE A 130 -29.05 21.73 -15.54
N ASP A 131 -28.90 22.12 -14.28
CA ASP A 131 -27.62 22.12 -13.56
C ASP A 131 -27.42 20.85 -12.71
N GLY A 132 -28.40 19.93 -12.69
CA GLY A 132 -28.27 18.64 -12.01
C GLY A 132 -27.88 18.77 -10.53
N ASP A 133 -26.79 18.12 -10.10
CA ASP A 133 -26.21 18.19 -8.75
C ASP A 133 -25.35 19.45 -8.49
N PHE A 134 -25.29 20.40 -9.44
CA PHE A 134 -24.41 21.58 -9.37
C PHE A 134 -25.21 22.87 -9.28
N HIS A 135 -24.55 23.95 -8.83
CA HIS A 135 -25.05 25.31 -8.95
C HIS A 135 -24.92 25.82 -10.39
N SER A 136 -25.77 26.78 -10.75
CA SER A 136 -25.72 27.38 -12.08
C SER A 136 -24.40 28.10 -12.31
N SER A 137 -23.85 28.01 -13.53
CA SER A 137 -22.60 28.70 -13.92
C SER A 137 -22.67 30.24 -13.82
N PHE A 138 -23.88 30.78 -13.67
CA PHE A 138 -24.13 32.21 -13.48
C PHE A 138 -24.27 32.64 -12.03
N GLU A 139 -24.30 31.69 -11.08
CA GLU A 139 -24.29 32.01 -9.66
C GLU A 139 -22.92 32.54 -9.22
N THR A 140 -22.94 33.34 -8.15
CA THR A 140 -21.78 34.09 -7.67
C THR A 140 -21.80 34.12 -6.16
N GLY A 141 -20.66 34.50 -5.57
CA GLY A 141 -20.48 34.52 -4.11
C GLY A 141 -19.77 33.26 -3.63
N ASP A 142 -19.53 33.21 -2.32
CA ASP A 142 -18.69 32.16 -1.75
C ASP A 142 -19.37 30.79 -1.82
N LEU A 143 -20.67 30.70 -1.52
CA LEU A 143 -21.37 29.42 -1.34
C LEU A 143 -21.94 28.76 -2.60
N ASN A 144 -22.19 29.55 -3.65
CA ASN A 144 -22.89 29.06 -4.84
C ASN A 144 -22.12 29.33 -6.14
N GLY A 145 -20.96 29.98 -6.04
CA GLY A 145 -20.19 30.42 -7.18
C GLY A 145 -19.06 29.44 -7.49
N ARG A 146 -18.73 29.29 -8.78
CA ARG A 146 -17.55 28.52 -9.20
C ARG A 146 -16.26 29.15 -8.65
N LEU A 147 -15.49 28.38 -7.87
CA LEU A 147 -14.16 28.75 -7.40
C LEU A 147 -13.12 28.44 -8.49
N ALA A 148 -12.37 29.44 -8.94
CA ALA A 148 -11.32 29.27 -9.96
C ALA A 148 -11.76 28.56 -11.27
N GLY A 149 -13.07 28.60 -11.58
CA GLY A 149 -13.66 27.94 -12.75
C GLY A 149 -14.07 26.48 -12.53
N LEU A 150 -13.81 25.91 -11.36
CA LEU A 150 -14.22 24.56 -10.96
C LEU A 150 -15.74 24.50 -10.77
N VAL A 151 -16.38 23.42 -11.23
CA VAL A 151 -17.84 23.30 -11.23
C VAL A 151 -18.35 23.01 -9.81
N ASP A 152 -19.11 23.96 -9.27
CA ASP A 152 -19.54 24.00 -7.87
C ASP A 152 -20.71 23.05 -7.58
N ILE A 153 -20.53 22.11 -6.64
CA ILE A 153 -21.55 21.13 -6.25
C ILE A 153 -22.58 21.84 -5.37
N ALA A 154 -23.86 21.64 -5.66
CA ALA A 154 -24.96 22.16 -4.84
C ALA A 154 -25.33 21.14 -3.76
N GLN A 155 -24.65 21.18 -2.61
CA GLN A 155 -24.82 20.17 -1.55
C GLN A 155 -26.26 20.09 -1.01
N GLU A 156 -27.03 21.18 -1.11
CA GLU A 156 -28.41 21.24 -0.64
C GLU A 156 -29.43 20.57 -1.58
N LYS A 157 -29.04 20.17 -2.80
CA LYS A 157 -29.94 19.48 -3.73
C LYS A 157 -30.18 18.02 -3.29
N ASN A 158 -31.45 17.62 -3.35
CA ASN A 158 -31.90 16.29 -2.92
C ASN A 158 -32.22 15.37 -4.10
N HIS A 159 -31.29 15.26 -5.05
CA HIS A 159 -31.40 14.30 -6.16
C HIS A 159 -30.95 12.93 -5.69
N GLN A 160 -31.82 11.94 -5.78
CA GLN A 160 -31.64 10.62 -5.18
C GLN A 160 -31.33 9.56 -6.25
N PHE A 161 -30.15 8.94 -6.16
CA PHE A 161 -29.72 7.89 -7.08
C PHE A 161 -28.86 6.84 -6.38
N ILE A 162 -28.77 5.65 -6.98
CA ILE A 162 -27.60 4.79 -6.83
C ILE A 162 -26.48 5.45 -7.65
N ARG A 163 -25.51 6.05 -6.97
CA ARG A 163 -24.51 6.95 -7.58
C ARG A 163 -23.29 6.24 -8.16
N ASN A 164 -22.90 5.09 -7.61
CA ASN A 164 -22.05 4.12 -8.29
C ASN A 164 -22.92 2.91 -8.72
N PRO A 165 -23.47 2.88 -9.95
CA PRO A 165 -24.39 1.84 -10.38
C PRO A 165 -23.78 0.43 -10.35
N VAL A 166 -24.50 -0.53 -9.76
CA VAL A 166 -24.06 -1.93 -9.63
C VAL A 166 -24.77 -2.84 -10.64
N ALA A 167 -26.10 -2.73 -10.73
CA ALA A 167 -26.93 -3.62 -11.54
C ALA A 167 -27.47 -2.93 -12.80
N VAL A 168 -27.35 -3.61 -13.94
CA VAL A 168 -27.93 -3.15 -15.22
C VAL A 168 -29.45 -3.11 -15.10
N GLY A 169 -30.05 -1.97 -15.47
CA GLY A 169 -31.51 -1.81 -15.53
C GLY A 169 -32.18 -1.44 -14.21
N ASP A 170 -31.43 -1.21 -13.12
CA ASP A 170 -32.02 -0.63 -11.89
C ASP A 170 -32.53 0.79 -12.17
N PRO A 171 -33.83 1.07 -11.94
CA PRO A 171 -34.42 2.39 -12.21
C PRO A 171 -33.91 3.51 -11.30
N ASN A 172 -33.24 3.17 -10.19
CA ASN A 172 -32.66 4.14 -9.27
C ASN A 172 -31.23 4.54 -9.65
N ASN A 173 -30.61 3.88 -10.63
CA ASN A 173 -29.28 4.27 -11.10
C ASN A 173 -29.27 5.72 -11.57
N ILE A 174 -28.19 6.42 -11.23
CA ILE A 174 -27.88 7.72 -11.83
C ILE A 174 -27.79 7.57 -13.36
N PRO A 175 -28.18 8.59 -14.17
CA PRO A 175 -28.11 8.49 -15.63
C PRO A 175 -26.72 8.10 -16.13
N ALA A 176 -26.66 7.01 -16.89
CA ALA A 176 -25.45 6.51 -17.52
C ALA A 176 -25.04 7.38 -18.72
N GLY A 177 -23.73 7.49 -18.95
CA GLY A 177 -23.22 8.04 -20.22
C GLY A 177 -23.64 7.18 -21.41
N THR A 178 -23.79 7.82 -22.57
CA THR A 178 -24.16 7.20 -23.84
C THR A 178 -23.08 7.31 -24.92
N ALA A 179 -22.11 8.22 -24.75
CA ALA A 179 -20.99 8.40 -25.67
C ALA A 179 -19.74 8.84 -24.88
N ALA A 180 -18.55 8.32 -25.21
CA ALA A 180 -17.35 8.68 -24.47
C ALA A 180 -16.88 10.11 -24.79
N ALA A 181 -16.41 10.86 -23.79
CA ALA A 181 -15.68 12.11 -23.97
C ALA A 181 -14.25 11.94 -23.44
N PHE A 182 -13.24 12.28 -24.24
CA PHE A 182 -11.82 12.05 -23.92
C PHE A 182 -11.51 10.58 -23.61
N GLY A 183 -12.20 9.65 -24.29
CA GLY A 183 -12.08 8.22 -24.04
C GLY A 183 -12.68 7.73 -22.71
N ARG A 184 -13.46 8.56 -22.00
CA ARG A 184 -14.09 8.24 -20.72
C ARG A 184 -15.61 8.21 -20.85
N ILE A 185 -16.25 7.26 -20.17
CA ILE A 185 -17.71 7.17 -20.03
C ILE A 185 -18.04 6.86 -18.57
N ALA A 186 -18.91 7.65 -17.96
CA ALA A 186 -19.23 7.60 -16.54
C ALA A 186 -20.58 6.90 -16.30
N ASN A 187 -20.80 6.49 -15.05
CA ASN A 187 -22.07 5.99 -14.52
C ASN A 187 -22.61 4.72 -15.21
N LEU A 188 -21.75 3.96 -15.90
CA LEU A 188 -22.13 2.64 -16.39
C LEU A 188 -22.30 1.65 -15.21
N PRO A 189 -23.36 0.83 -15.19
CA PRO A 189 -23.50 -0.24 -14.21
C PRO A 189 -22.37 -1.27 -14.30
N ASP A 190 -21.71 -1.51 -13.18
CA ASP A 190 -20.66 -2.52 -13.01
C ASP A 190 -20.82 -3.17 -11.62
N ALA A 191 -20.94 -4.50 -11.58
CA ALA A 191 -21.06 -5.24 -10.33
C ALA A 191 -19.89 -4.97 -9.37
N ASN A 192 -18.70 -4.64 -9.90
CA ASN A 192 -17.52 -4.29 -9.10
C ASN A 192 -17.68 -3.00 -8.30
N ASN A 193 -18.65 -2.14 -8.65
CA ASN A 193 -18.94 -0.92 -7.89
C ASN A 193 -19.50 -1.21 -6.49
N ALA A 194 -19.93 -2.45 -6.20
CA ALA A 194 -20.35 -2.87 -4.86
C ALA A 194 -19.29 -2.54 -3.79
N ARG A 195 -17.99 -2.60 -4.13
CA ARG A 195 -16.87 -2.24 -3.24
C ARG A 195 -16.85 -0.79 -2.76
N PHE A 196 -17.66 0.07 -3.35
CA PHE A 196 -17.79 1.46 -2.96
C PHE A 196 -18.95 1.69 -1.99
N TYR A 197 -19.68 0.65 -1.59
CA TYR A 197 -20.74 0.75 -0.59
C TYR A 197 -20.39 -0.02 0.70
N PRO A 198 -20.83 0.46 1.87
CA PRO A 198 -20.86 -0.33 3.09
C PRO A 198 -21.69 -1.60 2.96
N ASP A 199 -21.37 -2.61 3.75
CA ASP A 199 -22.09 -3.89 3.80
C ASP A 199 -23.05 -3.87 5.00
N GLN A 200 -24.36 -3.92 4.74
CA GLN A 200 -25.39 -3.87 5.78
C GLN A 200 -25.51 -5.21 6.52
N ASP A 201 -25.04 -6.31 5.94
CA ASP A 201 -25.06 -7.65 6.54
C ASP A 201 -24.01 -7.81 7.66
N LEU A 202 -23.00 -6.92 7.72
CA LEU A 202 -22.07 -6.82 8.87
C LEU A 202 -22.74 -6.28 10.15
N GLY A 203 -23.93 -5.70 10.02
CA GLY A 203 -24.65 -5.05 11.11
C GLY A 203 -24.21 -3.59 11.31
N GLY A 204 -25.19 -2.73 11.59
CA GLY A 204 -24.95 -1.29 11.75
C GLY A 204 -24.77 -0.86 13.20
N THR A 205 -23.96 0.18 13.41
CA THR A 205 -23.80 0.85 14.70
C THR A 205 -24.70 2.09 14.77
N GLN A 206 -25.43 2.25 15.87
CA GLN A 206 -26.27 3.42 16.12
C GLN A 206 -25.48 4.52 16.84
N PHE A 207 -25.60 5.74 16.34
CA PHE A 207 -24.98 6.94 16.90
C PHE A 207 -26.03 8.01 17.21
N ASP A 208 -25.82 8.73 18.30
CA ASP A 208 -26.60 9.91 18.65
C ASP A 208 -25.95 11.15 18.02
N VAL A 209 -26.69 11.83 17.13
CA VAL A 209 -26.16 12.94 16.31
C VAL A 209 -26.62 14.34 16.76
N ASP A 210 -27.41 14.44 17.85
CA ASP A 210 -27.81 15.73 18.44
C ASP A 210 -27.62 15.72 19.97
N PRO A 211 -26.75 16.57 20.54
CA PRO A 211 -26.59 16.67 21.99
C PRO A 211 -27.75 17.43 22.70
N GLY A 212 -28.81 17.80 21.99
CA GLY A 212 -30.00 18.48 22.51
C GLY A 212 -31.05 17.56 23.16
N PRO A 213 -32.14 18.12 23.73
CA PRO A 213 -33.25 17.34 24.28
C PRO A 213 -34.11 16.73 23.16
N GLY A 214 -33.56 15.73 22.48
CA GLY A 214 -34.16 14.92 21.44
C GLY A 214 -33.10 14.03 20.79
N GLU A 215 -33.07 12.74 21.14
CA GLU A 215 -32.12 11.78 20.54
C GLU A 215 -32.48 11.56 19.06
N PHE A 216 -31.56 11.88 18.15
CA PHE A 216 -31.65 11.51 16.74
C PHE A 216 -30.64 10.38 16.49
N LEU A 217 -31.15 9.18 16.26
CA LEU A 217 -30.32 8.01 16.01
C LEU A 217 -30.06 7.84 14.51
N VAL A 218 -28.79 7.74 14.14
CA VAL A 218 -28.34 7.36 12.79
C VAL A 218 -27.65 6.01 12.88
N THR A 219 -28.01 5.09 11.98
CA THR A 219 -27.29 3.82 11.83
C THR A 219 -26.23 3.98 10.75
N ARG A 220 -24.98 3.67 11.06
CA ARG A 220 -23.88 3.58 10.09
C ARG A 220 -23.44 2.12 9.93
N TYR A 221 -23.14 1.74 8.71
CA TYR A 221 -22.58 0.43 8.35
C TYR A 221 -21.13 0.60 7.92
N ASP A 222 -20.31 -0.42 8.15
CA ASP A 222 -18.89 -0.43 7.79
C ASP A 222 -18.68 -1.07 6.41
N PHE A 223 -17.56 -0.74 5.76
CA PHE A 223 -17.14 -1.42 4.54
C PHE A 223 -16.62 -2.83 4.83
N ASN A 224 -16.87 -3.77 3.92
CA ASN A 224 -16.42 -5.15 4.07
C ASN A 224 -15.05 -5.38 3.43
N ARG A 225 -13.99 -5.23 4.22
CA ARG A 225 -12.60 -5.46 3.74
C ARG A 225 -12.29 -6.92 3.39
N VAL A 226 -13.05 -7.88 3.94
CA VAL A 226 -12.86 -9.32 3.68
C VAL A 226 -13.53 -9.74 2.38
N ASN A 227 -14.72 -9.22 2.12
CA ASN A 227 -15.46 -9.41 0.88
C ASN A 227 -15.96 -8.06 0.34
N PRO A 228 -15.09 -7.27 -0.33
CA PRO A 228 -15.46 -5.93 -0.80
C PRO A 228 -16.67 -5.92 -1.73
N LEU A 229 -16.95 -7.01 -2.45
CA LEU A 229 -18.10 -7.08 -3.36
C LEU A 229 -19.44 -7.36 -2.66
N ALA A 230 -19.45 -7.50 -1.33
CA ALA A 230 -20.68 -7.62 -0.53
C ALA A 230 -21.36 -6.28 -0.22
N GLY A 231 -20.78 -5.14 -0.62
CA GLY A 231 -21.35 -3.83 -0.34
C GLY A 231 -22.74 -3.63 -0.96
N ASP A 232 -23.63 -3.00 -0.21
CA ASP A 232 -25.03 -2.79 -0.60
C ASP A 232 -25.25 -1.44 -1.26
N ALA A 233 -25.56 -1.45 -2.55
CA ALA A 233 -25.91 -0.23 -3.28
C ALA A 233 -27.14 0.45 -2.64
N VAL A 234 -27.00 1.73 -2.29
CA VAL A 234 -28.08 2.54 -1.70
C VAL A 234 -28.38 3.78 -2.53
N VAL A 235 -29.62 4.25 -2.41
CA VAL A 235 -30.07 5.51 -3.01
C VAL A 235 -29.66 6.67 -2.11
N GLU A 236 -28.94 7.64 -2.66
CA GLU A 236 -28.32 8.73 -1.90
C GLU A 236 -28.23 10.05 -2.69
N THR A 237 -28.05 11.15 -1.97
CA THR A 237 -27.78 12.50 -2.52
C THR A 237 -26.30 12.71 -2.83
N ALA A 238 -25.97 13.81 -3.53
CA ALA A 238 -24.59 14.14 -3.84
C ALA A 238 -23.79 14.37 -2.56
N GLU A 239 -24.38 15.05 -1.57
CA GLU A 239 -23.78 15.25 -0.25
C GLU A 239 -23.53 13.91 0.47
N GLN A 240 -24.45 12.95 0.39
CA GLN A 240 -24.27 11.62 0.98
C GLN A 240 -23.18 10.79 0.28
N LEU A 241 -23.05 10.88 -1.05
CA LEU A 241 -21.91 10.32 -1.80
C LEU A 241 -20.58 10.87 -1.26
N LEU A 242 -20.51 12.18 -1.01
CA LEU A 242 -19.31 12.81 -0.47
C LEU A 242 -18.97 12.28 0.93
N MET A 243 -19.98 12.05 1.77
CA MET A 243 -19.79 11.46 3.10
C MET A 243 -19.33 9.99 3.03
N ARG A 244 -19.93 9.20 2.14
CA ARG A 244 -19.54 7.81 1.88
C ARG A 244 -18.10 7.73 1.38
N HIS A 245 -17.69 8.66 0.51
CA HIS A 245 -16.30 8.77 0.07
C HIS A 245 -15.35 9.08 1.23
N ALA A 246 -15.69 10.02 2.11
CA ALA A 246 -14.86 10.33 3.28
C ALA A 246 -14.72 9.11 4.23
N GLN A 247 -15.81 8.37 4.46
CA GLN A 247 -15.75 7.12 5.24
C GLN A 247 -14.87 6.06 4.56
N TRP A 248 -15.06 5.85 3.25
CA TRP A 248 -14.27 4.90 2.45
C TRP A 248 -12.77 5.21 2.49
N MET A 249 -12.41 6.50 2.41
CA MET A 249 -11.02 6.95 2.49
C MET A 249 -10.35 6.62 3.84
N ILE A 250 -11.10 6.54 4.94
CA ILE A 250 -10.55 6.07 6.21
C ILE A 250 -10.51 4.53 6.25
N GLN A 251 -11.65 3.85 6.00
CA GLN A 251 -11.78 2.40 6.22
C GLN A 251 -11.05 1.54 5.18
N GLU A 252 -11.13 1.91 3.91
CA GLU A 252 -10.58 1.10 2.81
C GLU A 252 -9.18 1.54 2.39
N VAL A 253 -8.82 2.81 2.58
CA VAL A 253 -7.52 3.36 2.16
C VAL A 253 -6.55 3.49 3.34
N GLY A 254 -7.05 3.63 4.58
CA GLY A 254 -6.22 3.68 5.80
C GLY A 254 -5.80 5.09 6.23
N LEU A 255 -6.43 6.15 5.71
CA LEU A 255 -6.11 7.52 6.15
C LEU A 255 -6.54 7.77 7.60
N ASP A 256 -5.92 8.77 8.24
CA ASP A 256 -6.18 9.13 9.65
C ASP A 256 -6.98 10.43 9.81
N GLY A 257 -7.19 11.16 8.72
CA GLY A 257 -7.68 12.52 8.78
C GLY A 257 -7.70 13.21 7.44
N PHE A 258 -8.15 14.47 7.45
CA PHE A 258 -8.31 15.25 6.22
C PHE A 258 -7.87 16.70 6.39
N ARG A 259 -7.19 17.22 5.36
CA ARG A 259 -7.22 18.66 5.08
C ARG A 259 -8.44 18.92 4.19
N LEU A 260 -9.35 19.79 4.60
CA LEU A 260 -10.56 20.07 3.85
C LEU A 260 -10.33 21.29 2.95
N ASP A 261 -10.46 21.09 1.64
CA ASP A 261 -10.27 22.13 0.63
C ASP A 261 -11.43 23.12 0.60
N ALA A 262 -11.11 24.41 0.41
CA ALA A 262 -12.07 25.46 0.07
C ALA A 262 -13.32 25.51 0.97
N VAL A 263 -13.23 25.20 2.28
CA VAL A 263 -14.43 24.96 3.10
C VAL A 263 -15.33 26.17 3.28
N LYS A 264 -14.81 27.38 3.05
CA LYS A 264 -15.60 28.63 3.03
C LYS A 264 -16.66 28.64 1.92
N HIS A 265 -16.50 27.79 0.91
CA HIS A 265 -17.31 27.76 -0.30
C HIS A 265 -18.46 26.74 -0.26
N MET A 266 -18.63 26.01 0.85
CA MET A 266 -19.73 25.07 1.03
C MET A 266 -20.53 25.36 2.32
N PRO A 267 -21.79 24.92 2.40
CA PRO A 267 -22.60 25.07 3.61
C PRO A 267 -21.94 24.41 4.84
N THR A 268 -21.93 25.11 5.98
CA THR A 268 -21.33 24.57 7.22
C THR A 268 -22.02 23.31 7.74
N ASN A 269 -23.27 23.06 7.37
CA ASN A 269 -23.98 21.83 7.71
C ASN A 269 -23.33 20.58 7.09
N THR A 270 -22.73 20.70 5.90
CA THR A 270 -21.98 19.61 5.26
C THR A 270 -20.85 19.12 6.16
N LEU A 271 -20.22 20.03 6.92
CA LEU A 271 -19.16 19.68 7.86
C LEU A 271 -19.67 18.94 9.10
N THR A 272 -20.94 19.16 9.49
CA THR A 272 -21.57 18.38 10.57
C THR A 272 -21.83 16.95 10.12
N LEU A 273 -22.26 16.77 8.86
CA LEU A 273 -22.41 15.44 8.26
C LEU A 273 -21.07 14.73 8.10
N LEU A 274 -20.00 15.47 7.77
CA LEU A 274 -18.65 14.92 7.74
C LEU A 274 -18.24 14.41 9.13
N ASP A 275 -18.45 15.20 10.17
CA ASP A 275 -18.16 14.79 11.55
C ASP A 275 -18.90 13.49 11.91
N GLN A 276 -20.16 13.31 11.47
CA GLN A 276 -20.92 12.06 11.63
C GLN A 276 -20.36 10.89 10.81
N ALA A 277 -20.00 11.15 9.56
CA ALA A 277 -19.50 10.14 8.63
C ALA A 277 -18.17 9.53 9.08
N VAL A 278 -17.33 10.29 9.78
CA VAL A 278 -15.97 9.89 10.17
C VAL A 278 -15.80 9.62 11.68
N TYR A 279 -16.87 9.68 12.47
CA TYR A 279 -16.81 9.41 13.90
C TYR A 279 -16.65 7.91 14.20
N LYS A 280 -15.55 7.48 14.85
CA LYS A 280 -15.25 6.05 15.13
C LYS A 280 -15.26 5.17 13.87
N VAL A 281 -14.72 5.66 12.76
CA VAL A 281 -14.54 4.85 11.54
C VAL A 281 -13.13 4.31 11.36
N ASN A 282 -12.14 4.89 12.05
CA ASN A 282 -10.77 4.38 12.04
C ASN A 282 -10.72 3.06 12.85
N ASP A 283 -10.40 1.97 12.16
CA ASP A 283 -10.30 0.62 12.71
C ASP A 283 -8.94 0.34 13.36
N ARG A 284 -7.94 1.20 13.14
CA ARG A 284 -6.69 1.24 13.90
C ARG A 284 -6.97 1.79 15.31
N LEU A 285 -7.30 0.87 16.22
CA LEU A 285 -7.51 1.17 17.63
C LEU A 285 -6.20 1.62 18.28
N GLN A 286 -6.33 2.41 19.34
CA GLN A 286 -5.22 2.73 20.22
C GLN A 286 -4.83 1.49 21.06
N HIS A 287 -3.63 1.52 21.62
CA HIS A 287 -3.08 0.43 22.45
C HIS A 287 -3.88 0.14 23.72
N ASP A 288 -4.76 1.06 24.16
CA ASP A 288 -5.71 0.85 25.25
C ASP A 288 -7.09 0.33 24.80
N GLY A 289 -7.27 0.06 23.50
CA GLY A 289 -8.51 -0.39 22.88
C GLY A 289 -9.51 0.71 22.55
N SER A 290 -9.18 1.99 22.81
CA SER A 290 -10.01 3.12 22.38
C SER A 290 -9.89 3.37 20.88
N TYR A 291 -10.88 4.03 20.27
CA TYR A 291 -10.81 4.39 18.86
C TYR A 291 -9.90 5.59 18.66
N LYS A 292 -9.08 5.54 17.61
CA LYS A 292 -8.32 6.69 17.17
C LYS A 292 -9.25 7.72 16.52
N PRO A 293 -9.30 8.97 17.01
CA PRO A 293 -10.15 9.99 16.40
C PRO A 293 -9.62 10.41 15.03
N VAL A 294 -10.52 10.57 14.06
CA VAL A 294 -10.21 11.24 12.78
C VAL A 294 -10.02 12.73 13.06
N PHE A 295 -8.91 13.32 12.61
CA PHE A 295 -8.66 14.76 12.73
C PHE A 295 -8.81 15.44 11.38
N SER A 296 -9.62 16.50 11.33
CA SER A 296 -9.84 17.28 10.13
C SER A 296 -9.48 18.75 10.34
N PHE A 297 -8.96 19.43 9.31
CA PHE A 297 -8.78 20.88 9.38
C PHE A 297 -9.06 21.56 8.05
N GLY A 298 -9.84 22.64 8.08
CA GLY A 298 -10.33 23.31 6.89
C GLY A 298 -9.53 24.51 6.43
N GLU A 299 -9.48 24.72 5.13
CA GLU A 299 -9.00 25.94 4.51
C GLU A 299 -10.12 27.00 4.44
N VAL A 300 -10.16 27.88 5.44
CA VAL A 300 -11.03 29.06 5.44
C VAL A 300 -10.16 30.29 5.15
N LEU A 301 -10.00 30.64 3.88
CA LEU A 301 -9.18 31.80 3.48
C LEU A 301 -9.86 33.12 3.90
N ASP A 302 -9.68 33.49 5.16
CA ASP A 302 -10.22 34.70 5.79
C ASP A 302 -9.37 35.12 7.00
N GLY A 303 -9.22 36.43 7.22
CA GLY A 303 -8.46 36.97 8.36
C GLY A 303 -9.30 37.21 9.61
N ASN A 304 -10.61 36.98 9.55
CA ASN A 304 -11.53 37.22 10.65
C ASN A 304 -11.73 35.96 11.50
N THR A 305 -11.30 36.00 12.76
CA THR A 305 -11.41 34.89 13.72
C THR A 305 -12.87 34.48 14.00
N GLY A 306 -13.80 35.44 14.01
CA GLY A 306 -15.23 35.16 14.13
C GLY A 306 -15.82 34.43 12.92
N THR A 307 -15.26 34.63 11.72
CA THR A 307 -15.63 33.83 10.54
C THR A 307 -15.12 32.40 10.70
N LEU A 308 -13.84 32.24 11.03
CA LEU A 308 -13.18 30.94 11.22
C LEU A 308 -13.89 30.09 12.28
N GLN A 309 -14.34 30.70 13.38
CA GLN A 309 -15.03 30.00 14.47
C GLN A 309 -16.25 29.19 13.99
N ASN A 310 -16.95 29.64 12.94
CA ASN A 310 -18.13 28.92 12.41
C ASN A 310 -17.77 27.60 11.71
N TYR A 311 -16.49 27.37 11.42
CA TYR A 311 -15.96 26.19 10.74
C TYR A 311 -15.15 25.30 11.68
N ILE A 312 -15.12 25.58 12.98
CA ILE A 312 -14.41 24.77 13.98
C ILE A 312 -15.45 23.96 14.77
N ASN A 313 -15.19 22.67 14.95
CA ASN A 313 -15.95 21.80 15.85
C ASN A 313 -14.98 20.90 16.61
N SER A 314 -14.53 21.37 17.77
CA SER A 314 -13.55 20.69 18.63
C SER A 314 -14.19 20.32 19.98
N ASN A 315 -15.33 19.64 19.94
CA ASN A 315 -16.11 19.27 21.13
C ASN A 315 -15.87 17.83 21.61
N LEU A 316 -14.90 17.11 21.02
CA LEU A 316 -14.41 15.83 21.49
C LEU A 316 -13.58 16.01 22.79
N PRO A 317 -13.96 15.40 23.92
CA PRO A 317 -13.29 15.64 25.21
C PRO A 317 -11.81 15.24 25.25
N ASN A 318 -11.44 14.21 24.50
CA ASN A 318 -10.06 13.78 24.34
C ASN A 318 -9.74 13.69 22.82
N PRO A 319 -8.98 14.64 22.26
CA PRO A 319 -8.66 14.64 20.82
C PRO A 319 -7.68 13.52 20.41
N SER A 320 -7.23 12.68 21.35
CA SER A 320 -6.37 11.52 21.10
C SER A 320 -7.08 10.18 21.27
N ALA A 321 -8.29 10.11 21.81
CA ALA A 321 -8.98 8.85 22.02
C ALA A 321 -10.51 9.00 22.15
N ILE A 322 -11.25 8.10 21.52
CA ILE A 322 -12.70 7.96 21.70
C ILE A 322 -12.97 6.65 22.46
N PRO A 323 -13.56 6.69 23.67
CA PRO A 323 -13.94 5.48 24.39
C PRO A 323 -14.86 4.58 23.57
N ALA A 324 -14.67 3.26 23.67
CA ALA A 324 -15.45 2.28 22.90
C ALA A 324 -16.97 2.37 23.18
N ASP A 325 -17.36 2.77 24.39
CA ASP A 325 -18.74 2.93 24.85
C ASP A 325 -19.35 4.31 24.54
N ASN A 326 -18.61 5.22 23.89
CA ASN A 326 -19.13 6.51 23.47
C ASN A 326 -19.78 6.42 22.07
N PHE A 327 -21.07 6.71 22.01
CA PHE A 327 -21.89 6.71 20.78
C PHE A 327 -22.45 8.09 20.42
N GLU A 328 -22.12 9.14 21.18
CA GLU A 328 -22.49 10.51 20.87
C GLU A 328 -21.48 11.08 19.88
N VAL A 329 -21.93 11.52 18.70
CA VAL A 329 -21.04 12.08 17.68
C VAL A 329 -20.44 13.40 18.17
N ARG A 330 -19.11 13.50 18.07
CA ARG A 330 -18.35 14.68 18.45
C ARG A 330 -17.34 15.02 17.35
N GLY A 331 -17.14 16.31 17.12
CA GLY A 331 -16.18 16.83 16.16
C GLY A 331 -14.77 16.91 16.73
N ASN A 332 -13.82 16.61 15.87
CA ASN A 332 -12.38 16.81 16.07
C ASN A 332 -11.82 17.57 14.86
N ARG A 333 -12.38 18.76 14.65
CA ARG A 333 -12.18 19.55 13.43
C ARG A 333 -11.78 20.99 13.73
N ASP A 334 -10.75 21.44 13.02
CA ASP A 334 -10.10 22.73 13.17
C ASP A 334 -9.98 23.49 11.82
N VAL A 335 -9.21 24.58 11.76
CA VAL A 335 -8.95 25.38 10.55
C VAL A 335 -7.50 25.84 10.46
N LEU A 336 -7.02 26.13 9.24
CA LEU A 336 -5.75 26.85 9.05
C LEU A 336 -5.82 28.25 9.67
N ASP A 337 -4.80 28.63 10.45
CA ASP A 337 -4.74 29.91 11.18
C ASP A 337 -4.32 31.07 10.26
N PHE A 338 -5.20 31.42 9.32
CA PHE A 338 -5.03 32.56 8.42
C PHE A 338 -4.86 33.92 9.12
N PRO A 339 -5.57 34.22 10.24
CA PRO A 339 -5.32 35.43 11.03
C PRO A 339 -3.85 35.57 11.46
N LEU A 340 -3.27 34.51 12.02
CA LEU A 340 -1.85 34.49 12.38
C LEU A 340 -0.95 34.61 11.15
N PHE A 341 -1.23 33.84 10.10
CA PHE A 341 -0.48 33.85 8.86
C PHE A 341 -0.41 35.26 8.25
N PHE A 342 -1.54 35.96 8.13
CA PHE A 342 -1.59 37.31 7.58
C PHE A 342 -0.85 38.32 8.46
N ALA A 343 -0.92 38.18 9.78
CA ALA A 343 -0.17 39.01 10.71
C ALA A 343 1.34 38.81 10.55
N MET A 344 1.81 37.56 10.51
CA MET A 344 3.22 37.24 10.26
C MET A 344 3.67 37.75 8.89
N ARG A 345 2.91 37.48 7.83
CA ARG A 345 3.23 37.94 6.46
C ARG A 345 3.43 39.45 6.39
N SER A 346 2.54 40.20 7.04
CA SER A 346 2.54 41.66 6.99
C SER A 346 3.59 42.32 7.90
N ASN A 347 4.13 41.58 8.88
CA ASN A 347 5.03 42.11 9.92
C ASN A 347 6.38 41.38 10.02
N LEU A 348 6.67 40.43 9.14
CA LEU A 348 7.97 39.76 8.99
C LEU A 348 8.48 39.98 7.57
N THR A 349 8.60 41.25 7.20
CA THR A 349 8.91 41.72 5.84
C THR A 349 10.42 41.98 5.65
N SER A 350 10.85 42.09 4.39
CA SER A 350 12.25 42.37 4.05
C SER A 350 12.73 43.77 4.45
N ASN A 351 11.82 44.72 4.63
CA ASN A 351 12.21 46.10 4.93
C ASN A 351 12.62 46.29 6.40
N GLY A 352 12.24 45.37 7.30
CA GLY A 352 12.52 45.44 8.75
C GLY A 352 11.85 46.60 9.51
N LEU A 353 11.55 47.72 8.87
CA LEU A 353 11.07 48.96 9.49
C LEU A 353 9.60 48.92 9.91
N GLY A 354 8.78 48.09 9.26
CA GLY A 354 7.38 47.87 9.63
C GLY A 354 7.15 46.67 10.54
N ASN A 355 8.20 45.91 10.85
CA ASN A 355 8.09 44.64 11.53
C ASN A 355 7.86 44.84 13.03
N ASN A 356 6.64 44.59 13.51
CA ASN A 356 6.25 44.88 14.89
C ASN A 356 5.50 43.70 15.52
N TRP A 357 6.06 43.12 16.58
CA TRP A 357 5.48 41.98 17.28
C TRP A 357 4.13 42.25 17.94
N HIS A 358 3.80 43.51 18.26
CA HIS A 358 2.45 43.87 18.74
C HIS A 358 1.34 43.43 17.78
N ASN A 359 1.64 43.43 16.48
CA ASN A 359 0.68 43.06 15.44
C ASN A 359 0.60 41.55 15.21
N ILE A 360 1.52 40.76 15.78
CA ILE A 360 1.62 39.31 15.58
C ILE A 360 1.16 38.55 16.82
N ARG A 361 1.63 38.93 18.02
CA ARG A 361 1.50 38.12 19.24
C ARG A 361 0.08 37.64 19.55
N ASN A 362 -0.92 38.48 19.26
CA ASN A 362 -2.31 38.24 19.62
C ASN A 362 -3.21 37.89 18.41
N ALA A 363 -2.62 37.62 17.25
CA ALA A 363 -3.38 37.46 16.00
C ALA A 363 -4.02 36.08 15.81
N SER A 364 -3.51 35.06 16.50
CA SER A 364 -3.88 33.65 16.30
C SER A 364 -5.34 33.35 16.67
N GLN A 365 -5.98 32.45 15.91
CA GLN A 365 -7.30 31.91 16.24
C GLN A 365 -7.33 31.33 17.66
N ASP A 366 -6.28 30.60 18.06
CA ASP A 366 -6.04 30.07 19.41
C ASP A 366 -6.32 31.12 20.49
N LEU A 367 -5.67 32.28 20.46
CA LEU A 367 -5.90 33.30 21.49
C LEU A 367 -7.32 33.86 21.47
N ASN A 368 -7.96 33.88 20.31
CA ASN A 368 -9.28 34.48 20.14
C ASN A 368 -10.42 33.55 20.56
N ASP A 369 -10.15 32.26 20.81
CA ASP A 369 -11.19 31.32 21.23
C ASP A 369 -11.52 31.45 22.74
N ASP A 370 -10.50 31.48 23.61
CA ASP A 370 -10.63 31.44 25.06
C ASP A 370 -9.73 32.44 25.80
N GLY A 371 -8.89 33.18 25.07
CA GLY A 371 -7.97 34.17 25.62
C GLY A 371 -6.62 33.62 26.06
N LEU A 372 -6.30 32.36 25.76
CA LEU A 372 -5.06 31.68 26.10
C LEU A 372 -4.26 31.28 24.86
N HIS A 373 -2.96 31.10 25.04
CA HIS A 373 -2.11 30.45 24.04
C HIS A 373 -1.89 28.99 24.45
N ASN A 374 -2.90 28.13 24.29
CA ASN A 374 -2.86 26.75 24.76
C ASN A 374 -2.94 25.72 23.62
N GLY A 375 -3.16 26.18 22.39
CA GLY A 375 -3.25 25.34 21.19
C GLY A 375 -4.59 24.65 21.03
N SER A 376 -5.65 25.19 21.61
CA SER A 376 -7.02 24.66 21.57
C SER A 376 -7.62 24.69 20.16
N GLN A 377 -7.27 25.71 19.37
CA GLN A 377 -7.77 25.93 18.01
C GLN A 377 -6.71 26.56 17.10
N GLY A 378 -6.82 26.29 15.81
CA GLY A 378 -5.96 26.79 14.76
C GLY A 378 -4.76 25.89 14.45
N VAL A 379 -4.61 25.54 13.18
CA VAL A 379 -3.40 24.95 12.62
C VAL A 379 -2.48 26.07 12.13
N SER A 380 -1.43 26.35 12.88
CA SER A 380 -0.45 27.40 12.55
C SER A 380 0.42 26.99 11.36
N PHE A 381 0.59 27.88 10.38
CA PHE A 381 1.43 27.65 9.20
C PHE A 381 2.16 28.93 8.75
N VAL A 382 3.22 28.76 7.97
CA VAL A 382 4.07 29.86 7.47
C VAL A 382 4.04 29.96 5.95
N ASP A 383 3.87 28.82 5.28
CA ASP A 383 3.94 28.66 3.83
C ASP A 383 2.94 27.57 3.41
N SER A 384 2.54 27.56 2.15
CA SER A 384 1.64 26.54 1.60
C SER A 384 1.84 26.36 0.10
N HIS A 385 1.07 25.43 -0.47
CA HIS A 385 1.07 25.15 -1.90
C HIS A 385 0.42 26.30 -2.71
N ASP A 386 -0.41 27.13 -2.08
CA ASP A 386 -1.24 28.15 -2.72
C ASP A 386 -0.50 29.39 -3.18
N ASN A 387 -0.90 29.93 -4.32
CA ASN A 387 -0.47 31.24 -4.79
C ASN A 387 -1.25 32.38 -4.10
N LEU A 388 -0.93 32.63 -2.83
CA LEU A 388 -1.61 33.63 -2.02
C LEU A 388 -1.24 35.07 -2.42
N GLY A 389 -2.26 35.92 -2.59
CA GLY A 389 -2.08 37.35 -2.83
C GLY A 389 -1.27 38.02 -1.72
N GLY A 390 -0.16 38.69 -2.06
CA GLY A 390 0.77 39.29 -1.09
C GLY A 390 1.90 38.36 -0.64
N GLY A 391 1.94 37.11 -1.11
CA GLY A 391 3.01 36.14 -0.84
C GLY A 391 3.03 35.62 0.59
N PHE A 392 4.23 35.22 1.03
CA PHE A 392 4.50 34.61 2.34
C PHE A 392 5.39 35.52 3.20
N PRO A 393 5.51 35.29 4.52
CA PRO A 393 6.49 35.98 5.35
C PRO A 393 7.89 35.94 4.71
N PHE A 394 8.60 37.07 4.69
CA PHE A 394 9.95 37.12 4.17
C PHE A 394 10.94 36.47 5.14
N LEU A 395 10.82 36.76 6.43
CA LEU A 395 11.63 36.14 7.49
C LEU A 395 11.06 34.76 7.88
N LYS A 396 11.06 33.81 6.92
CA LYS A 396 10.41 32.50 7.08
C LYS A 396 10.95 31.73 8.29
N ASN A 397 12.25 31.71 8.54
CA ASN A 397 12.80 30.94 9.67
C ASN A 397 12.36 31.51 11.04
N VAL A 398 12.20 32.83 11.17
CA VAL A 398 11.65 33.46 12.38
C VAL A 398 10.18 33.07 12.56
N ALA A 399 9.41 33.08 11.47
CA ALA A 399 8.02 32.62 11.49
C ALA A 399 7.92 31.14 11.90
N TYR A 400 8.78 30.28 11.38
CA TYR A 400 8.83 28.86 11.77
C TYR A 400 9.29 28.66 13.21
N ALA A 401 10.30 29.39 13.68
CA ALA A 401 10.71 29.35 15.08
C ALA A 401 9.55 29.77 16.02
N TYR A 402 8.72 30.72 15.59
CA TYR A 402 7.52 31.10 16.33
C TYR A 402 6.45 30.00 16.29
N THR A 403 6.00 29.56 15.12
CA THR A 403 4.89 28.59 15.00
C THR A 403 5.25 27.21 15.56
N LEU A 404 6.48 26.73 15.37
CA LEU A 404 6.91 25.43 15.88
C LEU A 404 7.12 25.41 17.39
N MET A 405 7.33 26.54 18.05
CA MET A 405 7.49 26.57 19.51
C MET A 405 6.24 27.01 20.27
N ARG A 406 5.17 27.41 19.57
CA ARG A 406 3.84 27.59 20.16
C ARG A 406 3.13 26.26 20.48
N PRO A 407 2.24 26.23 21.49
CA PRO A 407 1.27 25.15 21.66
C PRO A 407 0.37 24.98 20.43
N GLY A 408 -0.28 23.82 20.33
CA GLY A 408 -1.23 23.52 19.24
C GLY A 408 -0.57 22.96 17.98
N ASN A 409 -1.35 22.78 16.92
CA ASN A 409 -0.89 22.18 15.68
C ASN A 409 -0.05 23.18 14.85
N ALA A 410 1.10 22.72 14.34
CA ALA A 410 1.99 23.50 13.49
C ALA A 410 2.38 22.72 12.22
N LEU A 411 2.42 23.44 11.10
CA LEU A 411 2.68 22.91 9.77
C LEU A 411 4.00 23.42 9.20
N VAL A 412 4.78 22.51 8.63
CA VAL A 412 5.89 22.79 7.71
C VAL A 412 5.48 22.39 6.30
N TYR A 413 5.70 23.25 5.32
CA TYR A 413 5.45 22.95 3.92
C TYR A 413 6.75 22.65 3.17
N THR A 414 6.77 21.55 2.41
CA THR A 414 7.82 21.24 1.45
C THR A 414 7.25 20.83 0.10
N ASN A 415 8.05 21.07 -0.93
CA ASN A 415 7.77 20.68 -2.30
C ASN A 415 8.99 19.92 -2.81
N ALA A 416 8.81 18.64 -3.16
CA ALA A 416 9.91 17.76 -3.54
C ALA A 416 10.42 18.01 -4.98
N LYS A 417 9.65 18.76 -5.79
CA LYS A 417 9.98 19.13 -7.18
C LYS A 417 10.22 17.92 -8.09
N GLU A 418 9.64 16.76 -7.78
CA GLU A 418 9.81 15.53 -8.58
C GLU A 418 9.22 15.66 -9.97
N PHE A 419 8.14 16.45 -10.12
CA PHE A 419 7.46 16.68 -11.40
C PHE A 419 8.05 17.85 -12.21
N GLY A 420 9.24 18.32 -11.83
CA GLY A 420 9.97 19.40 -12.49
C GLY A 420 9.93 20.73 -11.75
N SER A 421 10.88 21.62 -12.08
CA SER A 421 11.06 22.90 -11.39
C SER A 421 10.38 24.10 -12.04
N GLY A 422 9.73 23.90 -13.20
CA GLY A 422 9.11 24.97 -14.00
C GLY A 422 7.60 25.14 -13.82
N ARG A 423 7.00 24.53 -12.78
CA ARG A 423 5.57 24.63 -12.50
C ARG A 423 5.26 25.86 -11.64
N ASP A 424 4.26 26.64 -12.06
CA ASP A 424 3.79 27.83 -11.33
C ASP A 424 2.92 27.48 -10.10
N PHE A 425 2.45 26.23 -10.04
CA PHE A 425 1.69 25.65 -8.93
C PHE A 425 1.96 24.14 -8.89
N PRO A 426 2.23 23.56 -7.70
CA PRO A 426 2.32 24.16 -6.37
C PRO A 426 3.49 25.12 -6.14
N ASN A 427 3.35 26.01 -5.14
CA ASN A 427 4.42 26.93 -4.73
C ASN A 427 5.70 26.23 -4.25
N THR A 428 6.80 26.97 -4.20
CA THR A 428 8.04 26.45 -3.59
C THR A 428 7.91 26.44 -2.07
N GLY A 429 8.18 25.30 -1.44
CA GLY A 429 8.19 25.15 0.02
C GLY A 429 9.57 25.33 0.65
N LYS A 430 9.72 24.90 1.92
CA LYS A 430 11.02 24.87 2.60
C LYS A 430 11.87 23.71 2.08
N VAL A 431 13.02 24.08 1.50
CA VAL A 431 14.00 23.16 0.93
C VAL A 431 14.83 22.42 1.99
N ASP A 432 14.83 22.90 3.22
CA ASP A 432 15.50 22.30 4.38
C ASP A 432 14.53 21.57 5.32
N ALA A 433 13.27 21.38 4.92
CA ALA A 433 12.24 20.70 5.72
C ALA A 433 12.58 19.24 6.04
N LEU A 434 13.31 18.58 5.13
CA LEU A 434 13.82 17.22 5.28
C LEU A 434 15.37 17.16 5.28
N GLY A 435 16.03 18.28 5.61
CA GLY A 435 17.49 18.39 5.59
C GLY A 435 18.09 18.44 4.19
N GLY A 436 19.34 17.97 4.06
CA GLY A 436 20.06 17.85 2.78
C GLY A 436 20.96 19.04 2.46
N VAL A 437 21.06 19.41 1.18
CA VAL A 437 22.08 20.37 0.70
C VAL A 437 21.84 21.82 1.16
N PHE A 438 20.63 22.11 1.65
CA PHE A 438 20.23 23.45 2.09
C PHE A 438 20.33 23.65 3.61
N GLY A 439 20.86 22.67 4.33
CA GLY A 439 21.07 22.71 5.77
C GLY A 439 19.93 22.11 6.58
N GLU A 440 19.93 22.41 7.88
CA GLU A 440 19.15 21.72 8.92
C GLU A 440 18.30 22.67 9.77
N THR A 441 18.08 23.90 9.30
CA THR A 441 17.45 24.96 10.11
C THR A 441 16.05 24.54 10.56
N ILE A 442 15.24 23.99 9.65
CA ILE A 442 13.88 23.51 9.98
C ILE A 442 13.90 22.19 10.73
N THR A 443 14.75 21.22 10.33
CA THR A 443 14.83 19.94 11.04
C THR A 443 15.22 20.14 12.50
N LYS A 444 16.14 21.08 12.79
CA LYS A 444 16.50 21.44 14.17
C LYS A 444 15.35 22.05 14.95
N LEU A 445 14.54 22.93 14.34
CA LEU A 445 13.36 23.50 15.00
C LEU A 445 12.29 22.44 15.31
N VAL A 446 12.14 21.43 14.45
CA VAL A 446 11.23 20.29 14.70
C VAL A 446 11.76 19.42 15.85
N GLU A 447 13.05 19.14 15.89
CA GLU A 447 13.69 18.43 17.01
C GLU A 447 13.48 19.17 18.35
N ILE A 448 13.71 20.49 18.38
CA ILE A 448 13.49 21.32 19.58
C ILE A 448 12.01 21.32 19.97
N ARG A 449 11.08 21.37 19.01
CA ARG A 449 9.65 21.25 19.30
C ARG A 449 9.33 19.91 19.97
N ASN A 450 9.89 18.82 19.47
CA ASN A 450 9.62 17.48 20.00
C ASN A 450 10.16 17.28 21.42
N THR A 451 11.28 17.90 21.75
CA THR A 451 11.96 17.76 23.05
C THR A 451 11.53 18.83 24.07
N HIS A 452 11.31 20.07 23.64
CA HIS A 452 11.10 21.24 24.51
C HIS A 452 9.82 22.03 24.21
N GLY A 453 9.03 21.66 23.20
CA GLY A 453 7.78 22.34 22.82
C GLY A 453 6.59 22.10 23.74
N ARG A 454 6.80 21.84 25.03
CA ARG A 454 5.77 21.55 26.06
C ARG A 454 5.81 22.59 27.19
N GLY A 455 4.77 22.62 28.01
CA GLY A 455 4.60 23.61 29.09
C GLY A 455 3.78 24.82 28.66
N ASP A 456 3.24 25.54 29.64
CA ASP A 456 2.37 26.70 29.43
C ASP A 456 3.09 27.80 28.66
N PHE A 457 2.37 28.47 27.76
CA PHE A 457 2.89 29.64 27.07
C PHE A 457 2.87 30.86 27.99
N ARG A 458 4.01 31.54 28.16
CA ARG A 458 4.12 32.77 28.94
C ARG A 458 4.88 33.84 28.16
N GLU A 459 4.22 34.96 27.89
CA GLU A 459 4.92 36.14 27.39
C GLU A 459 5.92 36.64 28.45
N ARG A 460 7.17 36.85 28.04
CA ARG A 460 8.25 37.31 28.93
C ARG A 460 8.75 38.70 28.61
N TRP A 461 8.71 39.07 27.33
CA TRP A 461 9.25 40.33 26.90
C TRP A 461 8.59 40.85 25.63
N LEU A 462 8.31 42.15 25.67
CA LEU A 462 8.08 42.99 24.53
C LEU A 462 8.81 44.32 24.79
N ASP A 463 9.29 45.00 23.74
CA ASP A 463 10.11 46.21 23.87
C ASP A 463 9.34 47.45 24.35
N ASP A 464 8.15 47.32 24.94
CA ASP A 464 7.33 48.42 25.46
C ASP A 464 8.11 49.32 26.44
N GLY A 465 8.99 48.74 27.24
CA GLY A 465 9.87 49.50 28.15
C GLY A 465 11.02 50.25 27.46
N PHE A 466 11.40 49.82 26.25
CA PHE A 466 12.47 50.40 25.42
C PHE A 466 11.92 51.40 24.39
N ASN A 467 10.69 51.17 23.94
CA ASN A 467 9.99 51.98 22.98
C ASN A 467 8.50 52.14 23.38
N PRO A 468 8.21 53.03 24.34
CA PRO A 468 6.88 53.20 24.91
C PRO A 468 5.81 53.68 23.91
N ASP A 469 6.19 54.06 22.68
CA ASP A 469 5.27 54.47 21.61
C ASP A 469 4.85 53.31 20.66
N GLY A 470 5.10 52.04 21.04
CA GLY A 470 4.36 50.88 20.51
C GLY A 470 4.99 50.11 19.35
N PHE A 471 6.32 49.98 19.32
CA PHE A 471 7.03 49.18 18.30
C PHE A 471 8.08 48.26 18.92
N SER A 472 7.94 46.95 18.67
CA SER A 472 8.82 45.92 19.20
C SER A 472 9.40 45.03 18.11
N ASN A 473 10.73 45.04 17.99
CA ASN A 473 11.47 44.12 17.13
C ASN A 473 11.75 42.78 17.81
N VAL A 474 11.92 42.82 19.14
CA VAL A 474 12.20 41.63 19.94
C VAL A 474 10.92 41.14 20.58
N TYR A 475 10.70 39.84 20.54
CA TYR A 475 9.65 39.16 21.30
C TYR A 475 10.24 37.96 22.01
N ILE A 476 9.96 37.83 23.31
CA ILE A 476 10.41 36.69 24.09
C ILE A 476 9.21 36.08 24.80
N TYR A 477 9.06 34.78 24.63
CA TYR A 477 8.09 33.98 25.38
C TYR A 477 8.75 32.71 25.89
N GLU A 478 8.12 32.12 26.87
CA GLU A 478 8.56 30.88 27.49
C GLU A 478 7.50 29.80 27.31
N ARG A 479 7.97 28.59 27.08
CA ARG A 479 7.28 27.34 27.35
C ARG A 479 7.69 26.93 28.76
N SER A 480 6.83 27.21 29.73
CA SER A 480 7.14 27.26 31.16
C SER A 480 7.95 26.04 31.61
N ASN A 481 9.09 26.28 32.27
CA ASN A 481 10.02 25.24 32.75
C ASN A 481 10.57 24.29 31.67
N SER A 482 10.46 24.65 30.39
CA SER A 482 10.90 23.84 29.24
C SER A 482 11.88 24.58 28.34
N ALA A 483 11.49 25.72 27.78
CA ALA A 483 12.35 26.54 26.93
C ALA A 483 11.91 28.01 26.87
N ILE A 484 12.86 28.91 26.64
CA ILE A 484 12.65 30.34 26.40
C ILE A 484 13.04 30.63 24.95
N VAL A 485 12.12 31.23 24.20
CA VAL A 485 12.26 31.53 22.77
C VAL A 485 12.38 33.02 22.59
N GLY A 486 13.49 33.47 22.00
CA GLY A 486 13.73 34.86 21.65
C GLY A 486 13.69 35.05 20.14
N LEU A 487 12.89 36.00 19.68
CA LEU A 487 12.65 36.27 18.27
C LEU A 487 13.00 37.72 17.96
N ASN A 488 13.67 37.95 16.84
CA ASN A 488 14.02 39.28 16.36
C ASN A 488 13.55 39.45 14.91
N SER A 489 12.71 40.47 14.67
CA SER A 489 12.13 40.76 13.37
C SER A 489 12.94 41.77 12.54
N ARG A 490 14.12 42.22 13.01
CA ARG A 490 15.01 43.08 12.22
C ARG A 490 15.68 42.32 11.09
N ASN A 491 15.92 43.03 9.99
CA ASN A 491 16.58 42.49 8.80
C ASN A 491 17.91 43.19 8.49
N ASP A 492 18.71 43.42 9.52
CA ASP A 492 20.12 43.86 9.47
C ASP A 492 21.03 42.85 10.20
N ASP A 493 22.34 43.10 10.29
CA ASP A 493 23.32 42.23 10.95
C ASP A 493 23.71 42.80 12.34
N PHE A 494 23.03 42.35 13.40
CA PHE A 494 23.24 42.80 14.78
C PHE A 494 22.80 41.73 15.79
N VAL A 495 23.32 41.78 17.02
CA VAL A 495 22.85 40.95 18.15
C VAL A 495 22.34 41.86 19.24
N GLU A 496 21.08 41.71 19.63
CA GLU A 496 20.42 42.52 20.65
C GLU A 496 20.31 41.76 21.96
N THR A 497 20.78 42.35 23.06
CA THR A 497 20.62 41.77 24.40
C THR A 497 19.48 42.45 25.15
N ARG A 498 18.61 41.65 25.78
CA ARG A 498 17.62 42.11 26.75
C ARG A 498 18.00 41.57 28.13
N ASN A 499 18.20 42.49 29.08
CA ASN A 499 18.67 42.13 30.42
C ASN A 499 17.50 41.93 31.37
N GLY A 500 17.58 40.95 32.25
CA GLY A 500 16.58 40.70 33.28
C GLY A 500 15.25 40.14 32.76
N VAL A 501 15.27 39.37 31.68
CA VAL A 501 14.10 38.65 31.16
C VAL A 501 13.65 37.64 32.20
N GLN A 502 12.41 37.75 32.69
CA GLN A 502 11.87 36.83 33.69
C GLN A 502 11.70 35.42 33.12
N THR A 503 11.86 34.42 33.99
CA THR A 503 11.61 33.02 33.64
C THR A 503 11.04 32.23 34.83
N ASP A 504 10.35 31.12 34.55
CA ASP A 504 9.89 30.19 35.59
C ASP A 504 11.00 29.24 36.04
N PHE A 505 12.10 29.12 35.27
CA PHE A 505 13.26 28.36 35.73
C PHE A 505 13.79 28.90 37.05
N ALA A 506 14.13 27.99 37.96
CA ALA A 506 14.63 28.36 39.28
C ALA A 506 16.00 29.06 39.17
N PRO A 507 16.29 30.07 40.03
CA PRO A 507 17.62 30.65 40.11
C PRO A 507 18.71 29.58 40.32
N GLY A 508 19.81 29.70 39.58
CA GLY A 508 20.90 28.74 39.56
C GLY A 508 20.80 27.70 38.43
N THR A 509 19.63 27.50 37.82
CA THR A 509 19.46 26.63 36.64
C THR A 509 20.39 27.07 35.51
N VAL A 510 21.01 26.13 34.81
CA VAL A 510 21.80 26.41 33.61
C VAL A 510 21.02 25.96 32.38
N LEU A 511 20.86 26.87 31.42
CA LEU A 511 20.20 26.64 30.15
C LEU A 511 21.23 26.56 29.03
N VAL A 512 20.94 25.79 27.99
CA VAL A 512 21.75 25.62 26.78
C VAL A 512 21.07 26.28 25.59
N GLU A 513 21.86 26.86 24.69
CA GLU A 513 21.39 27.36 23.39
C GLU A 513 21.14 26.16 22.46
N LEU A 514 19.89 25.95 22.06
CA LEU A 514 19.44 24.74 21.37
C LEU A 514 19.50 24.84 19.84
N THR A 515 19.55 26.06 19.28
CA THR A 515 19.40 26.26 17.82
C THR A 515 20.72 26.10 17.07
N GLY A 516 21.85 26.11 17.78
CA GLY A 516 23.19 26.11 17.19
C GLY A 516 23.66 27.48 16.71
N ASN A 517 22.84 28.53 16.89
CA ASN A 517 23.16 29.89 16.47
C ASN A 517 24.32 30.49 17.26
N ALA A 518 24.52 30.10 18.53
CA ALA A 518 25.69 30.52 19.31
C ALA A 518 27.01 29.99 18.72
N ALA A 519 27.01 28.77 18.18
CA ALA A 519 28.19 28.13 17.62
C ALA A 519 28.44 28.49 16.14
N ASP A 520 27.44 29.02 15.43
CA ASP A 520 27.53 29.37 14.02
C ASP A 520 28.16 30.76 13.83
N SER A 521 29.42 30.79 13.39
CA SER A 521 30.17 32.03 13.13
C SER A 521 29.54 32.97 12.07
N THR A 522 28.57 32.49 11.28
CA THR A 522 27.81 33.32 10.34
C THR A 522 26.72 34.11 11.05
N VAL A 523 26.15 33.55 12.12
CA VAL A 523 25.09 34.16 12.92
C VAL A 523 25.67 34.96 14.07
N ASP A 524 26.70 34.41 14.74
CA ASP A 524 27.38 35.05 15.87
C ASP A 524 28.90 35.19 15.65
N PRO A 525 29.34 36.03 14.70
CA PRO A 525 30.77 36.24 14.44
C PRO A 525 31.52 36.87 15.63
N GLY A 526 30.80 37.46 16.58
CA GLY A 526 31.35 38.16 17.74
C GLY A 526 31.36 37.37 19.03
N GLY A 527 30.74 36.18 19.08
CA GLY A 527 30.55 35.42 20.31
C GLY A 527 29.67 36.15 21.33
N ALA A 528 28.66 36.89 20.86
CA ALA A 528 27.74 37.68 21.68
C ALA A 528 26.57 36.86 22.23
N ILE A 529 26.26 35.71 21.63
CA ILE A 529 25.23 34.75 22.05
C ILE A 529 25.93 33.67 22.89
N PRO A 530 25.65 33.57 24.20
CA PRO A 530 26.27 32.54 25.04
C PRO A 530 25.80 31.14 24.69
N ASP A 531 26.70 30.15 24.64
CA ASP A 531 26.30 28.73 24.52
C ASP A 531 25.43 28.27 25.71
N THR A 532 25.67 28.86 26.88
CA THR A 532 24.94 28.58 28.11
C THR A 532 24.59 29.84 28.88
N LEU A 533 23.48 29.80 29.63
CA LEU A 533 23.04 30.89 30.51
C LEU A 533 22.73 30.35 31.90
N ARG A 534 23.22 31.02 32.95
CA ARG A 534 22.76 30.75 34.32
C ARG A 534 21.61 31.69 34.67
N VAL A 535 20.52 31.12 35.16
CA VAL A 535 19.37 31.88 35.68
C VAL A 535 19.78 32.57 36.97
N ASN A 536 19.69 33.90 36.99
CA ASN A 536 20.00 34.73 38.15
C ASN A 536 18.77 34.91 39.04
N ASP A 537 18.98 35.23 40.32
CA ASP A 537 17.90 35.69 41.22
C ASP A 537 17.77 37.21 41.12
N ASN A 538 16.56 37.71 40.87
CA ASN A 538 16.28 39.15 40.85
C ASN A 538 16.15 39.79 42.25
N GLY A 539 16.43 39.05 43.32
CA GLY A 539 16.36 39.50 44.72
C GLY A 539 15.04 39.17 45.42
N GLY A 540 14.24 38.27 44.84
CA GLY A 540 12.94 37.83 45.35
C GLY A 540 12.65 36.34 45.11
N GLY A 541 13.64 35.55 44.71
CA GLY A 541 13.47 34.14 44.31
C GLY A 541 12.90 33.95 42.91
N ILE A 542 12.80 35.03 42.11
CA ILE A 542 12.31 34.98 40.73
C ILE A 542 13.51 34.90 39.79
N GLY A 543 13.49 33.91 38.90
CA GLY A 543 14.52 33.70 37.89
C GLY A 543 14.54 34.79 36.83
N VAL A 544 15.73 35.26 36.46
CA VAL A 544 15.94 36.17 35.33
C VAL A 544 17.18 35.79 34.52
N ILE A 545 17.14 36.03 33.21
CA ILE A 545 18.28 35.85 32.29
C ILE A 545 18.55 37.09 31.46
N ASP A 546 19.79 37.21 30.98
CA ASP A 546 20.16 38.17 29.94
C ASP A 546 20.22 37.43 28.61
N MET A 547 19.34 37.79 27.67
CA MET A 547 19.12 37.04 26.44
C MET A 547 19.61 37.85 25.24
N SER A 548 20.65 37.33 24.57
CA SER A 548 21.20 37.87 23.31
C SER A 548 20.53 37.20 22.11
N ILE A 549 19.90 38.00 21.25
CA ILE A 549 19.10 37.52 20.12
C ILE A 549 19.63 38.15 18.83
N PRO A 550 20.08 37.35 17.84
CA PRO A 550 20.55 37.86 16.56
C PRO A 550 19.38 38.44 15.77
N SER A 551 19.64 39.45 14.94
CA SER A 551 18.76 39.84 13.84
C SER A 551 18.94 38.88 12.65
N ASN A 552 18.30 39.14 11.50
CA ASN A 552 18.26 38.16 10.41
C ASN A 552 19.38 38.31 9.39
N GLY A 553 19.66 39.54 8.94
CA GLY A 553 20.71 39.76 7.97
C GLY A 553 20.62 38.89 6.72
N SER A 554 21.78 38.41 6.26
CA SER A 554 21.88 37.44 5.15
C SER A 554 21.66 35.97 5.54
N HIS A 555 21.76 35.64 6.82
CA HIS A 555 21.63 34.26 7.33
C HIS A 555 20.18 33.88 7.65
N GLY A 556 19.29 34.86 7.85
CA GLY A 556 17.87 34.65 8.08
C GLY A 556 17.53 33.94 9.39
N ARG A 557 18.42 33.97 10.39
CA ARG A 557 18.25 33.27 11.69
C ARG A 557 18.09 34.25 12.85
N GLY A 558 17.10 35.14 12.76
CA GLY A 558 16.79 36.11 13.81
C GLY A 558 16.06 35.51 15.02
N TYR A 559 16.59 34.45 15.60
CA TYR A 559 16.00 33.77 16.76
C TYR A 559 17.05 32.99 17.54
N VAL A 560 16.77 32.73 18.82
CA VAL A 560 17.51 31.80 19.69
C VAL A 560 16.52 31.09 20.61
N ILE A 561 16.84 29.87 21.02
CA ILE A 561 16.01 29.11 21.96
C ILE A 561 16.93 28.55 23.03
N TYR A 562 16.68 28.91 24.29
CA TYR A 562 17.38 28.34 25.44
C TYR A 562 16.47 27.35 26.16
N GLY A 563 16.98 26.17 26.49
CA GLY A 563 16.26 25.16 27.26
C GLY A 563 17.17 24.40 28.21
N LEU A 564 16.64 23.37 28.86
CA LEU A 564 17.46 22.47 29.68
C LEU A 564 18.32 21.56 28.78
N ALA A 565 19.49 21.15 29.26
CA ALA A 565 20.26 20.13 28.55
C ALA A 565 19.52 18.79 28.59
N THR A 566 19.50 18.09 27.46
CA THR A 566 18.95 16.74 27.34
C THR A 566 20.05 15.68 27.53
N PRO A 567 19.70 14.41 27.80
CA PRO A 567 20.68 13.34 27.82
C PRO A 567 21.45 13.16 26.52
N GLN A 568 22.74 12.86 26.63
CA GLN A 568 23.63 12.61 25.50
C GLN A 568 24.05 11.14 25.50
N GLY A 569 24.28 10.55 24.32
CA GLY A 569 24.59 9.13 24.21
C GLY A 569 24.69 8.62 22.79
N SER A 570 24.71 7.31 22.66
CA SER A 570 24.72 6.61 21.37
C SER A 570 23.87 5.35 21.42
N LEU A 571 23.09 5.13 20.37
CA LEU A 571 22.32 3.91 20.14
C LEU A 571 23.04 2.97 19.17
N SER A 572 23.18 1.70 19.54
CA SER A 572 23.79 0.66 18.70
C SER A 572 22.92 -0.59 18.63
N LEU A 573 23.06 -1.32 17.53
CA LEU A 573 22.41 -2.60 17.28
C LEU A 573 23.48 -3.68 17.10
N SER A 574 23.27 -4.86 17.68
CA SER A 574 24.05 -6.05 17.33
C SER A 574 23.49 -6.70 16.05
N ASN A 575 24.22 -7.65 15.47
CA ASN A 575 23.77 -8.48 14.32
C ASN A 575 23.28 -7.71 13.08
N VAL A 576 23.73 -6.47 12.88
CA VAL A 576 23.57 -5.74 11.62
C VAL A 576 24.39 -6.44 10.53
N SER A 577 23.71 -7.04 9.56
CA SER A 577 24.32 -7.81 8.47
C SER A 577 24.91 -6.91 7.39
N SER A 578 24.22 -5.81 7.09
CA SER A 578 24.60 -4.77 6.15
C SER A 578 23.83 -3.47 6.45
N THR A 579 24.13 -2.39 5.72
CA THR A 579 23.41 -1.12 5.84
C THR A 579 23.08 -0.60 4.45
N MET A 580 21.80 -0.35 4.17
CA MET A 580 21.35 0.37 2.99
C MET A 580 21.66 1.85 3.16
N GLN A 581 22.74 2.29 2.53
CA GLN A 581 23.26 3.65 2.69
C GLN A 581 22.25 4.70 2.20
N GLY A 582 22.12 5.79 2.95
CA GLY A 582 21.46 7.01 2.50
C GLY A 582 22.16 7.59 1.27
N ALA A 583 21.40 8.30 0.46
CA ALA A 583 21.91 8.96 -0.73
C ALA A 583 22.53 10.33 -0.39
N THR A 584 23.60 10.69 -1.10
CA THR A 584 24.12 12.06 -1.08
C THR A 584 23.24 12.95 -1.96
N PRO A 585 22.48 13.91 -1.40
CA PRO A 585 21.55 14.72 -2.19
C PRO A 585 22.30 15.73 -3.07
N THR A 586 21.67 16.09 -4.19
CA THR A 586 22.04 17.23 -5.02
C THR A 586 20.94 18.28 -4.94
N VAL A 587 21.16 19.48 -5.49
CA VAL A 587 20.10 20.50 -5.60
C VAL A 587 18.85 19.96 -6.33
N ALA A 588 19.03 19.09 -7.33
CA ALA A 588 17.93 18.52 -8.10
C ALA A 588 17.22 17.36 -7.38
N THR A 589 17.93 16.63 -6.53
CA THR A 589 17.42 15.42 -5.84
C THR A 589 17.13 15.66 -4.36
N ASN A 590 17.28 16.88 -3.85
CA ASN A 590 17.10 17.19 -2.43
C ASN A 590 15.70 16.79 -1.90
N GLY A 591 14.67 16.92 -2.74
CA GLY A 591 13.30 16.52 -2.40
C GLY A 591 13.04 15.01 -2.44
N THR A 592 13.83 14.24 -3.20
CA THR A 592 13.54 12.82 -3.50
C THR A 592 14.56 11.83 -2.94
N ALA A 593 15.77 12.28 -2.61
CA ALA A 593 16.83 11.42 -2.06
C ALA A 593 16.62 11.15 -0.57
N ARG A 594 16.49 9.88 -0.18
CA ARG A 594 16.54 9.45 1.23
C ARG A 594 17.93 9.72 1.80
N LEU A 595 18.01 10.36 2.96
CA LEU A 595 19.27 10.71 3.62
C LEU A 595 19.67 9.69 4.69
N ALA A 596 18.69 9.08 5.35
CA ALA A 596 18.89 8.12 6.41
C ALA A 596 19.46 6.80 5.89
N ASP A 597 20.42 6.27 6.66
CA ASP A 597 20.87 4.88 6.57
C ASP A 597 19.81 3.95 7.16
N ILE A 598 19.70 2.74 6.61
CA ILE A 598 18.83 1.68 7.13
C ILE A 598 19.67 0.44 7.42
N ASP A 599 19.70 0.02 8.67
CA ASP A 599 20.47 -1.16 9.12
C ASP A 599 19.68 -2.44 8.83
N VAL A 600 20.29 -3.43 8.19
CA VAL A 600 19.64 -4.70 7.81
C VAL A 600 19.89 -5.77 8.86
N ILE A 601 18.84 -6.46 9.29
CA ILE A 601 18.89 -7.57 10.24
C ILE A 601 18.37 -8.84 9.56
N THR A 602 19.23 -9.85 9.46
CA THR A 602 18.88 -11.17 8.89
C THR A 602 18.89 -12.29 9.93
N SER A 603 19.26 -11.98 11.17
CA SER A 603 19.30 -12.94 12.29
C SER A 603 17.97 -12.95 13.03
N ASP A 604 17.62 -14.10 13.62
CA ASP A 604 16.41 -14.27 14.45
C ASP A 604 16.41 -13.39 15.71
N THR A 605 17.56 -12.88 16.12
CA THR A 605 17.71 -12.02 17.29
C THR A 605 18.76 -10.95 17.07
N PHE A 606 18.58 -9.79 17.70
CA PHE A 606 19.59 -8.74 17.83
C PHE A 606 19.43 -8.01 19.17
N GLU A 607 20.45 -7.27 19.60
CA GLU A 607 20.42 -6.48 20.83
C GLU A 607 20.32 -4.99 20.48
N LEU A 608 19.35 -4.31 21.09
CA LEU A 608 19.23 -2.86 21.14
C LEU A 608 20.00 -2.35 22.36
N GLN A 609 21.00 -1.49 22.16
CA GLN A 609 21.79 -0.94 23.26
C GLN A 609 21.91 0.58 23.19
N LEU A 610 21.45 1.27 24.24
CA LEU A 610 21.70 2.69 24.47
C LEU A 610 22.75 2.87 25.57
N ASN A 611 23.78 3.66 25.28
CA ASN A 611 24.73 4.14 26.28
C ASN A 611 24.63 5.67 26.41
N THR A 612 24.31 6.17 27.62
CA THR A 612 24.32 7.60 27.92
C THR A 612 25.63 8.05 28.55
N THR A 613 25.99 9.31 28.35
CA THR A 613 27.25 9.89 28.81
C THR A 613 27.04 11.09 29.71
N ALA A 614 27.99 11.29 30.62
CA ALA A 614 28.05 12.44 31.51
C ALA A 614 27.97 13.78 30.75
N VAL A 615 26.97 14.61 31.04
CA VAL A 615 26.76 15.90 30.38
C VAL A 615 27.53 17.04 31.04
N THR A 616 28.48 17.63 30.30
CA THR A 616 29.22 18.82 30.73
C THR A 616 29.01 19.94 29.72
N LEU A 617 28.53 21.08 30.20
CA LEU A 617 28.16 22.23 29.40
C LEU A 617 29.27 23.30 29.41
N PRO A 618 29.38 24.12 28.34
CA PRO A 618 30.24 25.30 28.35
C PRO A 618 29.99 26.19 29.58
N ALA A 619 31.03 26.88 30.03
CA ALA A 619 30.95 27.75 31.19
C ALA A 619 29.99 28.92 30.91
N PRO A 620 28.96 29.16 31.76
CA PRO A 620 28.11 30.33 31.60
C PRO A 620 28.92 31.63 31.66
N PRO A 621 28.43 32.73 31.05
CA PRO A 621 29.09 34.03 31.10
C PRO A 621 29.47 34.45 32.53
N GLY A 622 30.76 34.76 32.72
CA GLY A 622 31.31 35.14 34.03
C GLY A 622 31.83 33.98 34.88
N GLU A 623 31.69 32.73 34.43
CA GLU A 623 32.24 31.54 35.09
C GLU A 623 33.53 31.05 34.42
N ALA A 624 34.45 30.49 35.21
CA ALA A 624 35.78 30.08 34.73
C ALA A 624 35.87 28.59 34.33
N THR A 625 34.88 27.78 34.70
CA THR A 625 34.90 26.33 34.51
C THR A 625 33.62 25.84 33.85
N PRO A 626 33.69 24.82 32.98
CA PRO A 626 32.49 24.15 32.45
C PRO A 626 31.55 23.69 33.56
N TYR A 627 30.25 23.70 33.28
CA TYR A 627 29.23 23.31 34.24
C TYR A 627 28.88 21.82 34.08
N ARG A 628 28.95 21.06 35.17
CA ARG A 628 28.51 19.66 35.19
C ARG A 628 27.01 19.62 35.46
N ASP A 629 26.23 19.26 34.45
CA ASP A 629 24.78 19.11 34.57
C ASP A 629 24.44 17.65 34.88
N PHE A 630 24.20 17.36 36.15
CA PHE A 630 23.96 16.00 36.61
C PHE A 630 22.60 15.46 36.13
N ASP A 631 21.54 16.27 36.15
CA ASP A 631 20.20 15.77 35.80
C ASP A 631 20.13 15.35 34.32
N ALA A 632 20.95 15.98 33.47
CA ALA A 632 21.11 15.61 32.07
C ALA A 632 21.85 14.27 31.85
N ASP A 633 22.40 13.63 32.88
CA ASP A 633 22.97 12.26 32.73
C ASP A 633 21.90 11.21 32.42
N GLY A 634 20.66 11.55 32.77
CA GLY A 634 19.45 10.80 32.52
C GLY A 634 19.15 9.72 33.56
N ASP A 635 17.93 9.74 34.09
CA ASP A 635 17.46 8.85 35.15
C ASP A 635 16.68 7.63 34.61
N ASN A 636 16.23 7.69 33.36
CA ASN A 636 15.55 6.59 32.71
C ASN A 636 15.72 6.59 31.19
N ALA A 637 15.56 5.41 30.57
CA ALA A 637 15.33 5.26 29.14
C ALA A 637 14.26 4.20 28.86
N LEU A 638 13.58 4.37 27.73
CA LEU A 638 12.54 3.47 27.19
C LEU A 638 12.79 3.26 25.70
N PHE A 639 12.22 2.21 25.11
CA PHE A 639 12.29 1.99 23.67
C PHE A 639 10.91 1.77 23.06
N LYS A 640 10.79 2.03 21.76
CA LYS A 640 9.59 1.78 20.98
C LYS A 640 9.99 1.30 19.59
N PHE A 641 9.34 0.23 19.15
CA PHE A 641 9.32 -0.18 17.75
C PHE A 641 7.99 0.25 17.15
N ASP A 642 8.08 0.82 15.95
CA ASP A 642 6.98 1.30 15.13
C ASP A 642 5.98 2.18 15.91
N GLU A 643 4.67 1.97 15.72
CA GLU A 643 3.64 2.64 16.53
C GLU A 643 3.57 2.16 17.99
N GLY A 644 4.18 1.01 18.30
CA GLY A 644 4.26 0.37 19.60
C GLY A 644 4.10 -1.13 19.45
N GLN A 645 5.13 -1.90 19.78
CA GLN A 645 5.12 -3.36 19.77
C GLN A 645 5.68 -3.92 21.07
N ASP A 646 5.10 -5.01 21.56
CA ASP A 646 5.57 -5.73 22.74
C ASP A 646 6.80 -6.59 22.39
N LEU A 647 7.98 -6.08 22.74
CA LEU A 647 9.27 -6.71 22.38
C LEU A 647 10.24 -6.81 23.57
N ASN A 648 9.76 -6.63 24.80
CA ASN A 648 10.57 -6.82 26.01
C ASN A 648 10.28 -8.16 26.71
N GLY A 649 9.34 -8.96 26.20
CA GLY A 649 8.96 -10.26 26.76
C GLY A 649 8.04 -10.20 27.98
N ASN A 650 7.56 -9.00 28.35
CA ASN A 650 6.42 -8.86 29.25
C ASN A 650 5.11 -9.16 28.47
N SER A 651 3.96 -8.99 29.11
CA SER A 651 2.67 -9.22 28.44
C SER A 651 2.02 -7.89 28.11
N GLY A 652 1.93 -7.60 26.81
CA GLY A 652 1.34 -6.39 26.27
C GLY A 652 2.24 -5.17 26.40
N ILE A 653 1.82 -4.09 25.75
CA ILE A 653 2.59 -2.84 25.70
C ILE A 653 2.60 -2.14 27.07
N ASP A 654 3.77 -1.74 27.56
CA ASP A 654 3.94 -1.16 28.91
C ASP A 654 3.24 0.21 29.08
N HIS A 655 3.21 1.02 28.03
CA HIS A 655 2.68 2.39 28.08
C HIS A 655 1.58 2.64 27.04
N THR A 656 0.32 2.38 27.43
CA THR A 656 -0.83 2.40 26.51
C THR A 656 -1.69 3.66 26.56
N THR A 657 -1.37 4.68 27.38
CA THR A 657 -2.22 5.88 27.54
C THR A 657 -2.07 6.86 26.35
N PRO A 658 -3.10 7.06 25.51
CA PRO A 658 -3.01 7.96 24.36
C PRO A 658 -2.70 9.40 24.76
N GLY A 659 -1.91 10.10 23.95
CA GLY A 659 -1.45 11.47 24.22
C GLY A 659 -0.30 11.59 25.23
N SER A 660 0.08 10.49 25.90
CA SER A 660 1.27 10.45 26.75
C SER A 660 2.55 10.60 25.94
N VAL A 661 3.57 11.24 26.53
CA VAL A 661 4.92 11.32 25.95
C VAL A 661 5.65 9.98 25.94
N VAL A 662 5.07 8.91 26.49
CA VAL A 662 5.60 7.54 26.43
C VAL A 662 4.62 6.58 25.78
N TYR A 663 3.60 7.06 25.08
CA TYR A 663 2.63 6.19 24.41
C TYR A 663 3.30 5.22 23.42
N GLY A 664 3.04 3.92 23.58
CA GLY A 664 3.60 2.81 22.81
C GLY A 664 5.01 2.38 23.21
N PHE A 665 5.61 2.95 24.26
CA PHE A 665 6.97 2.60 24.70
C PHE A 665 6.99 1.42 25.68
N GLU A 666 8.09 0.68 25.63
CA GLU A 666 8.47 -0.45 26.48
C GLU A 666 9.63 -0.10 27.44
N PHE A 667 9.67 -0.78 28.59
CA PHE A 667 10.84 -0.80 29.46
C PHE A 667 11.94 -1.71 28.92
N PHE A 668 13.20 -1.28 29.09
CA PHE A 668 14.35 -2.17 29.00
C PHE A 668 14.37 -3.17 30.16
N THR A 669 14.32 -4.47 29.87
CA THR A 669 14.28 -5.53 30.89
C THR A 669 15.62 -6.23 31.10
N ASP A 670 16.51 -6.27 30.10
CA ASP A 670 17.78 -7.00 30.22
C ASP A 670 18.80 -6.24 31.08
N THR A 671 19.09 -4.99 30.70
CA THR A 671 19.93 -4.08 31.50
C THR A 671 19.28 -2.71 31.60
N ARG A 672 19.23 -2.15 32.81
CA ARG A 672 18.76 -0.77 33.07
C ARG A 672 19.62 -0.12 34.14
N ILE A 673 20.70 0.53 33.72
CA ILE A 673 21.63 1.25 34.60
C ILE A 673 21.57 2.74 34.23
N PRO A 674 20.89 3.59 35.03
CA PRO A 674 20.82 5.02 34.76
C PRO A 674 22.14 5.78 34.99
N GLY A 675 22.31 6.89 34.27
CA GLY A 675 23.42 7.83 34.50
C GLY A 675 23.17 8.72 35.72
N TYR A 676 21.89 9.02 36.00
CA TYR A 676 21.42 9.72 37.18
C TYR A 676 20.72 8.80 38.16
N ILE A 677 21.11 8.83 39.44
CA ILE A 677 20.43 8.10 40.51
C ILE A 677 20.19 9.05 41.69
N ASP A 678 18.91 9.32 41.99
CA ASP A 678 18.51 9.99 43.23
C ASP A 678 18.36 8.96 44.36
N ASP A 679 19.25 9.03 45.35
CA ASP A 679 19.19 8.26 46.59
C ASP A 679 18.66 9.07 47.78
N GLY A 680 18.12 10.27 47.52
CA GLY A 680 17.64 11.22 48.52
C GLY A 680 18.74 12.05 49.17
N SER A 681 19.99 11.97 48.70
CA SER A 681 21.12 12.76 49.22
C SER A 681 21.17 14.20 48.70
N GLY A 682 20.30 14.57 47.75
CA GLY A 682 20.24 15.90 47.15
C GLY A 682 21.28 16.12 46.03
N GLY A 683 21.68 15.06 45.33
CA GLY A 683 22.56 15.09 44.16
C GLY A 683 22.64 13.73 43.46
N ASN A 684 23.29 13.68 42.29
CA ASN A 684 23.44 12.44 41.54
C ASN A 684 24.42 11.48 42.22
N SER A 685 23.93 10.32 42.68
CA SER A 685 24.73 9.21 43.22
C SER A 685 25.20 8.20 42.16
N GLY A 686 24.73 8.36 40.92
CA GLY A 686 25.09 7.58 39.74
C GLY A 686 26.48 7.90 39.21
N SER A 687 26.91 7.13 38.21
CA SER A 687 28.25 7.26 37.60
C SER A 687 28.36 8.44 36.61
N GLY A 688 27.22 9.04 36.24
CA GLY A 688 27.08 9.98 35.13
C GLY A 688 26.92 9.32 33.76
N SER A 689 27.23 8.02 33.64
CA SER A 689 26.99 7.22 32.43
C SER A 689 25.95 6.15 32.70
N GLY A 690 25.07 5.93 31.73
CA GLY A 690 24.04 4.90 31.77
C GLY A 690 24.19 3.86 30.65
N THR A 691 23.64 2.67 30.86
CA THR A 691 23.59 1.57 29.90
C THR A 691 22.23 0.89 29.99
N TYR A 692 21.58 0.75 28.83
CA TYR A 692 20.29 0.10 28.66
C TYR A 692 20.38 -0.91 27.52
N THR A 693 19.97 -2.15 27.75
CA THR A 693 19.99 -3.21 26.72
C THR A 693 18.67 -3.95 26.68
N GLN A 694 18.26 -4.35 25.47
CA GLN A 694 17.13 -5.24 25.22
C GLN A 694 17.48 -6.19 24.07
N THR A 695 17.34 -7.48 24.31
CA THR A 695 17.35 -8.51 23.27
C THR A 695 16.00 -8.50 22.57
N ILE A 696 16.01 -8.33 21.26
CA ILE A 696 14.83 -8.33 20.40
C ILE A 696 14.76 -9.67 19.65
N ASP A 697 13.60 -10.32 19.72
CA ASP A 697 13.24 -11.47 18.90
C ASP A 697 12.70 -10.97 17.55
N ALA A 698 13.55 -11.00 16.53
CA ALA A 698 13.21 -10.53 15.19
C ALA A 698 12.21 -11.46 14.47
N THR A 699 11.86 -12.61 15.08
CA THR A 699 10.78 -13.47 14.54
C THR A 699 9.38 -12.93 14.79
N GLN A 700 9.26 -11.93 15.66
CA GLN A 700 8.01 -11.24 15.96
C GLN A 700 7.78 -10.01 15.08
N LEU A 701 8.80 -9.59 14.33
CA LEU A 701 8.74 -8.50 13.37
C LEU A 701 8.41 -9.05 11.99
N ALA A 702 7.59 -8.31 11.24
CA ALA A 702 7.35 -8.59 9.82
C ALA A 702 8.63 -8.33 9.01
N GLU A 703 8.66 -8.79 7.77
CA GLU A 703 9.72 -8.37 6.85
C GLU A 703 9.51 -6.92 6.39
N GLY A 704 10.60 -6.27 6.02
CA GLY A 704 10.58 -4.88 5.60
C GLY A 704 11.05 -3.92 6.68
N ARG A 705 10.60 -2.67 6.59
CA ARG A 705 11.18 -1.56 7.33
C ARG A 705 10.51 -1.40 8.70
N HIS A 706 11.32 -1.18 9.73
CA HIS A 706 10.84 -0.89 11.07
C HIS A 706 11.55 0.34 11.65
N TYR A 707 10.88 1.03 12.56
CA TYR A 707 11.28 2.32 13.10
C TYR A 707 11.51 2.23 14.61
N VAL A 708 12.76 2.46 15.03
CA VAL A 708 13.18 2.28 16.42
C VAL A 708 13.42 3.64 17.05
N THR A 709 12.68 3.94 18.12
CA THR A 709 12.94 5.11 18.98
C THR A 709 13.38 4.63 20.35
N THR A 710 14.61 4.97 20.77
CA THR A 710 15.00 4.89 22.18
C THR A 710 15.00 6.28 22.78
N ARG A 711 14.27 6.49 23.88
CA ARG A 711 14.11 7.79 24.52
C ARG A 711 14.79 7.80 25.87
N ALA A 712 15.74 8.71 26.08
CA ALA A 712 16.39 8.93 27.38
C ALA A 712 15.89 10.23 28.01
N PHE A 713 15.47 10.17 29.27
CA PHE A 713 14.86 11.28 29.99
C PHE A 713 15.88 12.00 30.85
N ARG A 714 15.85 13.33 30.83
CA ARG A 714 16.51 14.15 31.85
C ARG A 714 15.79 13.90 33.18
N HIS A 715 16.53 13.81 34.27
CA HIS A 715 15.93 13.85 35.60
C HIS A 715 15.22 15.20 35.85
N ARG A 716 14.04 15.15 36.47
CA ARG A 716 13.24 16.35 36.77
C ARG A 716 12.44 16.19 38.07
N ASP A 717 12.51 17.22 38.91
CA ASP A 717 11.62 17.38 40.06
C ASP A 717 10.29 18.08 39.70
N ASP A 718 10.30 18.96 38.70
CA ASP A 718 9.16 19.76 38.26
C ASP A 718 9.26 20.09 36.75
N GLY A 719 8.13 20.42 36.13
CA GLY A 719 7.98 20.80 34.72
C GLY A 719 7.78 19.62 33.76
N PRO A 720 7.58 19.91 32.46
CA PRO A 720 7.32 18.90 31.46
C PRO A 720 8.55 18.02 31.17
N ALA A 721 8.32 16.79 30.72
CA ALA A 721 9.40 15.89 30.32
C ALA A 721 10.31 16.52 29.26
N VAL A 722 11.62 16.41 29.48
CA VAL A 722 12.69 16.79 28.55
C VAL A 722 13.55 15.56 28.33
N PHE A 723 13.80 15.22 27.07
CA PHE A 723 14.42 13.96 26.67
C PHE A 723 15.17 14.10 25.36
N THR A 724 15.98 13.09 25.05
CA THR A 724 16.57 12.88 23.72
C THR A 724 15.99 11.62 23.13
N ASP A 725 15.57 11.70 21.86
CA ASP A 725 15.27 10.53 21.05
C ASP A 725 16.53 10.10 20.30
N PHE A 726 16.91 8.85 20.47
CA PHE A 726 17.89 8.16 19.65
C PHE A 726 17.15 7.24 18.71
N LYS A 727 17.20 7.56 17.42
CA LYS A 727 16.40 6.88 16.41
C LYS A 727 17.27 6.05 15.49
N LYS A 728 16.73 4.93 15.04
CA LYS A 728 17.27 4.11 13.97
C LYS A 728 16.13 3.58 13.12
N THR A 729 16.38 3.46 11.81
CA THR A 729 15.52 2.70 10.91
C THR A 729 16.21 1.39 10.62
N ILE A 730 15.49 0.28 10.71
CA ILE A 730 16.01 -1.05 10.40
C ILE A 730 15.20 -1.68 9.28
N TYR A 731 15.77 -2.70 8.65
CA TYR A 731 15.11 -3.55 7.67
C TYR A 731 15.25 -5.01 8.10
N ILE A 732 14.14 -5.68 8.38
CA ILE A 732 14.09 -7.10 8.68
C ILE A 732 13.98 -7.87 7.37
N ASP A 733 14.95 -8.74 7.11
CA ASP A 733 15.05 -9.57 5.91
C ASP A 733 15.51 -10.96 6.35
N ARG A 734 14.55 -11.81 6.71
CA ARG A 734 14.80 -13.12 7.32
C ARG A 734 14.32 -14.27 6.46
N LEU A 735 13.34 -14.02 5.59
CA LEU A 735 12.70 -15.00 4.74
C LEU A 735 13.00 -14.65 3.27
N PRO A 736 13.00 -15.64 2.37
CA PRO A 736 13.08 -15.35 0.94
C PRO A 736 11.85 -14.57 0.46
N ALA A 737 12.05 -13.61 -0.44
CA ALA A 737 10.95 -12.82 -0.99
C ALA A 737 9.92 -13.66 -1.75
N ASP A 738 8.67 -13.60 -1.29
CA ASP A 738 7.56 -14.35 -1.88
C ASP A 738 6.99 -13.66 -3.13
N SER A 739 6.24 -14.42 -3.92
CA SER A 739 5.58 -14.04 -5.15
C SER A 739 4.24 -14.76 -5.29
N ALA A 740 3.28 -14.10 -5.91
CA ALA A 740 1.96 -14.65 -6.18
C ALA A 740 1.43 -14.17 -7.54
N VAL A 741 0.93 -15.09 -8.36
CA VAL A 741 0.29 -14.74 -9.63
C VAL A 741 -1.02 -13.99 -9.35
N VAL A 742 -1.15 -12.81 -9.96
CA VAL A 742 -2.35 -11.97 -9.90
C VAL A 742 -3.23 -12.22 -11.11
N SER A 743 -2.61 -12.30 -12.29
CA SER A 743 -3.32 -12.45 -13.55
C SER A 743 -2.41 -13.13 -14.57
N PHE A 744 -3.01 -13.96 -15.42
CA PHE A 744 -2.38 -14.46 -16.63
C PHE A 744 -3.37 -14.31 -17.79
N GLN A 745 -3.93 -13.12 -17.99
CA GLN A 745 -4.99 -12.85 -18.97
C GLN A 745 -4.42 -12.31 -20.29
N PRO A 746 -5.21 -12.25 -21.37
CA PRO A 746 -4.79 -11.59 -22.61
C PRO A 746 -4.32 -10.15 -22.40
N TYR A 747 -3.44 -9.66 -23.28
CA TYR A 747 -2.96 -8.28 -23.24
C TYR A 747 -4.12 -7.29 -23.16
N GLU A 748 -4.08 -6.40 -22.15
CA GLU A 748 -5.10 -5.37 -21.98
C GLU A 748 -5.22 -4.46 -23.21
N SER A 749 -4.12 -4.24 -23.93
CA SER A 749 -4.05 -3.44 -25.15
C SER A 749 -4.69 -4.14 -26.37
N ASN A 750 -4.79 -5.46 -26.35
CA ASN A 750 -5.42 -6.24 -27.40
C ASN A 750 -6.13 -7.49 -26.82
N PRO A 751 -7.26 -7.32 -26.09
CA PRO A 751 -7.91 -8.44 -25.41
C PRO A 751 -8.46 -9.51 -26.36
N ALA A 752 -8.51 -9.23 -27.66
CA ALA A 752 -8.97 -10.16 -28.69
C ALA A 752 -7.88 -11.17 -29.13
N ALA A 753 -6.60 -10.86 -28.90
CA ALA A 753 -5.51 -11.82 -29.07
C ALA A 753 -5.39 -12.65 -27.79
N VAL A 754 -6.18 -13.72 -27.70
CA VAL A 754 -6.29 -14.56 -26.50
C VAL A 754 -5.02 -15.35 -26.19
N GLU A 755 -4.16 -15.50 -27.20
CA GLU A 755 -2.83 -16.12 -27.18
C GLU A 755 -1.72 -15.25 -26.59
N ASP A 756 -1.92 -13.93 -26.55
CA ASP A 756 -0.91 -12.99 -26.09
C ASP A 756 -1.22 -12.64 -24.63
N ARG A 757 -0.41 -13.13 -23.68
CA ARG A 757 -0.73 -13.12 -22.25
C ARG A 757 0.14 -12.17 -21.44
N ASP A 758 -0.51 -11.31 -20.65
CA ASP A 758 0.12 -10.54 -19.58
C ASP A 758 0.16 -11.40 -18.31
N LEU A 759 1.35 -11.85 -17.90
CA LEU A 759 1.56 -12.47 -16.59
C LEU A 759 1.92 -11.40 -15.57
N ILE A 760 0.99 -11.10 -14.66
CA ILE A 760 1.18 -10.16 -13.56
C ILE A 760 1.44 -10.96 -12.29
N VAL A 761 2.57 -10.70 -11.65
CA VAL A 761 3.00 -11.33 -10.40
C VAL A 761 3.24 -10.25 -9.36
N ARG A 762 2.71 -10.43 -8.16
CA ARG A 762 2.92 -9.52 -7.02
C ARG A 762 3.82 -10.13 -5.97
N ASN A 763 4.48 -9.29 -5.18
CA ASN A 763 5.17 -9.66 -3.95
C ASN A 763 4.29 -9.23 -2.76
N PRO A 764 3.69 -10.18 -2.02
CA PRO A 764 2.66 -9.87 -1.02
C PRO A 764 3.11 -8.99 0.15
N ASP A 765 4.37 -9.12 0.58
CA ASP A 765 4.96 -8.34 1.68
C ASP A 765 5.49 -6.95 1.23
N GLY A 766 5.68 -6.72 -0.07
CA GLY A 766 6.10 -5.43 -0.64
C GLY A 766 7.60 -5.13 -0.53
N THR A 767 8.42 -6.11 -0.13
CA THR A 767 9.88 -6.00 0.04
C THR A 767 10.66 -6.05 -1.28
N ALA A 768 10.06 -6.63 -2.32
CA ALA A 768 10.71 -6.82 -3.60
C ALA A 768 11.01 -5.50 -4.31
N ASN A 769 12.16 -5.46 -5.00
CA ASN A 769 12.56 -4.32 -5.83
C ASN A 769 12.76 -4.71 -7.31
N ASN A 770 12.81 -6.01 -7.62
CA ASN A 770 12.99 -6.53 -8.98
C ASN A 770 12.45 -7.96 -9.08
N MET A 771 11.97 -8.34 -10.27
CA MET A 771 11.53 -9.70 -10.56
C MET A 771 12.00 -10.18 -11.93
N HIS A 772 12.24 -11.48 -12.03
CA HIS A 772 12.42 -12.19 -13.29
C HIS A 772 11.37 -13.30 -13.40
N ILE A 773 10.70 -13.40 -14.55
CA ILE A 773 9.61 -14.33 -14.78
C ILE A 773 9.95 -15.15 -16.04
N PHE A 774 9.86 -16.47 -15.90
CA PHE A 774 10.15 -17.43 -16.96
C PHE A 774 8.97 -18.38 -17.14
N LEU A 775 8.46 -18.48 -18.37
CA LEU A 775 7.42 -19.45 -18.70
C LEU A 775 8.03 -20.82 -19.06
N ASP A 776 7.31 -21.87 -18.67
CA ASP A 776 7.47 -23.27 -19.09
C ASP A 776 8.88 -23.81 -18.87
N LYS A 777 9.39 -23.57 -17.66
CA LYS A 777 10.67 -24.15 -17.20
C LYS A 777 10.45 -25.51 -16.55
N ALA A 778 11.36 -26.41 -16.90
CA ALA A 778 11.38 -27.79 -16.45
C ALA A 778 11.55 -27.89 -14.93
N ALA A 779 10.80 -28.77 -14.28
CA ALA A 779 10.78 -28.90 -12.82
C ALA A 779 12.10 -29.42 -12.24
N ALA A 780 12.95 -30.08 -13.05
CA ALA A 780 14.27 -30.55 -12.62
C ALA A 780 15.36 -29.45 -12.56
N LEU A 781 15.07 -28.22 -12.95
CA LEU A 781 16.03 -27.12 -12.81
C LEU A 781 16.27 -26.79 -11.34
N SER A 782 17.53 -26.82 -10.92
CA SER A 782 17.92 -26.35 -9.58
C SER A 782 17.85 -24.83 -9.46
N ASP A 783 17.66 -24.33 -8.24
CA ASP A 783 17.72 -22.90 -7.91
C ASP A 783 18.97 -22.22 -8.46
N ALA A 784 20.13 -22.88 -8.39
CA ALA A 784 21.38 -22.35 -8.93
C ALA A 784 21.35 -22.16 -10.45
N GLN A 785 20.68 -23.06 -11.18
CA GLN A 785 20.49 -22.94 -12.63
C GLN A 785 19.48 -21.82 -12.94
N ILE A 786 18.39 -21.71 -12.18
CA ILE A 786 17.38 -20.65 -12.35
C ILE A 786 18.00 -19.27 -12.08
N LEU A 787 18.78 -19.12 -11.01
CA LEU A 787 19.52 -17.88 -10.73
C LEU A 787 20.51 -17.54 -11.83
N ALA A 788 21.20 -18.53 -12.39
CA ALA A 788 22.10 -18.31 -13.51
C ALA A 788 21.35 -17.85 -14.78
N LEU A 789 20.09 -18.26 -14.97
CA LEU A 789 19.23 -17.74 -16.05
C LEU A 789 18.93 -16.25 -15.83
N ALA A 790 18.56 -15.85 -14.61
CA ALA A 790 18.25 -14.45 -14.27
C ALA A 790 19.50 -13.54 -14.35
N GLN A 791 20.66 -14.03 -13.93
CA GLN A 791 21.92 -13.28 -13.89
C GLN A 791 22.71 -13.28 -15.22
N GLY A 792 22.24 -14.00 -16.25
CA GLY A 792 22.89 -14.09 -17.55
C GLY A 792 23.00 -12.75 -18.28
N SER A 793 23.86 -12.68 -19.31
CA SER A 793 24.35 -11.45 -19.97
C SER A 793 23.33 -10.62 -20.79
N SER A 794 22.03 -10.71 -20.48
CA SER A 794 20.97 -9.93 -21.13
C SER A 794 19.74 -9.69 -20.24
N ASN A 795 19.84 -9.78 -18.90
CA ASN A 795 18.70 -9.65 -17.97
C ASN A 795 17.51 -10.52 -18.41
N ASN A 796 17.78 -11.79 -18.70
CA ASN A 796 16.78 -12.68 -19.27
C ASN A 796 15.59 -12.83 -18.31
N GLY A 797 14.37 -12.77 -18.85
CA GLY A 797 13.13 -12.85 -18.08
C GLY A 797 12.85 -11.64 -17.17
N GLN A 798 13.63 -10.56 -17.20
CA GLN A 798 13.38 -9.39 -16.36
C GLN A 798 11.98 -8.82 -16.62
N ALA A 799 11.16 -8.79 -15.58
CA ALA A 799 9.79 -8.28 -15.66
C ALA A 799 9.77 -6.76 -15.52
N GLY A 800 8.83 -6.10 -16.21
CA GLY A 800 8.58 -4.68 -16.04
C GLY A 800 7.82 -4.43 -14.74
N GLN A 801 8.08 -3.32 -14.06
CA GLN A 801 7.24 -2.92 -12.93
C GLN A 801 5.82 -2.60 -13.43
N TYR A 802 4.81 -3.23 -12.84
CA TYR A 802 3.40 -3.04 -13.14
C TYR A 802 2.75 -2.07 -12.15
N ASP A 803 3.02 -2.27 -10.86
CA ASP A 803 2.57 -1.41 -9.75
C ASP A 803 3.66 -1.41 -8.65
N ARG A 804 3.45 -0.79 -7.49
CA ARG A 804 4.44 -0.74 -6.39
C ARG A 804 4.84 -2.12 -5.88
N ASP A 805 3.91 -3.08 -5.85
CA ASP A 805 4.12 -4.44 -5.35
C ASP A 805 4.00 -5.50 -6.45
N ALA A 806 3.90 -5.11 -7.73
CA ALA A 806 3.62 -6.02 -8.83
C ALA A 806 4.49 -5.76 -10.07
N TRP A 807 4.80 -6.85 -10.78
CA TRP A 807 5.58 -6.87 -12.01
C TRP A 807 4.82 -7.63 -13.10
N VAL A 808 5.12 -7.31 -14.36
CA VAL A 808 4.48 -7.88 -15.53
C VAL A 808 5.51 -8.36 -16.55
N SER A 809 5.26 -9.55 -17.10
CA SER A 809 5.93 -10.04 -18.31
C SER A 809 4.88 -10.42 -19.34
N GLY A 810 5.08 -9.95 -20.58
CA GLY A 810 4.25 -10.33 -21.72
C GLY A 810 4.80 -11.54 -22.44
N PHE A 811 3.92 -12.46 -22.82
CA PHE A 811 4.22 -13.65 -23.61
C PHE A 811 3.32 -13.68 -24.85
N GLU A 812 3.91 -13.85 -26.03
CA GLU A 812 3.17 -13.89 -27.30
C GLU A 812 3.03 -15.34 -27.79
N ASN A 813 1.93 -15.63 -28.49
CA ASN A 813 1.65 -16.95 -29.07
C ASN A 813 1.73 -18.09 -28.04
N VAL A 814 1.15 -17.89 -26.85
CA VAL A 814 1.11 -18.91 -25.80
C VAL A 814 0.17 -20.05 -26.26
N PRO A 815 0.67 -21.30 -26.39
CA PRO A 815 -0.12 -22.42 -26.92
C PRO A 815 -1.19 -22.90 -25.94
N PHE A 816 -2.03 -23.84 -26.37
CA PHE A 816 -2.98 -24.53 -25.50
C PHE A 816 -2.25 -25.34 -24.41
N GLY A 817 -2.76 -25.32 -23.18
CA GLY A 817 -2.34 -26.24 -22.11
C GLY A 817 -2.20 -25.59 -20.74
N ASN A 818 -1.68 -26.34 -19.77
CA ASN A 818 -1.38 -25.85 -18.42
C ASN A 818 0.05 -25.32 -18.36
N HIS A 819 0.21 -24.01 -18.23
CA HIS A 819 1.53 -23.39 -18.18
C HIS A 819 2.09 -23.28 -16.77
N VAL A 820 3.42 -23.10 -16.72
CA VAL A 820 4.13 -22.88 -15.46
C VAL A 820 4.97 -21.62 -15.50
N ALA A 821 4.83 -20.76 -14.50
CA ALA A 821 5.67 -19.59 -14.30
C ALA A 821 6.71 -19.84 -13.20
N THR A 822 7.99 -19.79 -13.55
CA THR A 822 9.10 -19.74 -12.58
C THR A 822 9.50 -18.28 -12.35
N VAL A 823 9.37 -17.82 -11.10
CA VAL A 823 9.60 -16.43 -10.69
C VAL A 823 10.81 -16.37 -9.79
N VAL A 824 11.71 -15.42 -10.05
CA VAL A 824 12.83 -15.05 -9.19
C VAL A 824 12.58 -13.63 -8.68
N THR A 825 12.38 -13.49 -7.38
CA THR A 825 12.08 -12.22 -6.71
C THR A 825 13.30 -11.74 -5.95
N TYR A 826 13.68 -10.48 -6.13
CA TYR A 826 14.82 -9.87 -5.46
C TYR A 826 14.36 -8.78 -4.49
N GLU A 827 15.04 -8.71 -3.35
CA GLU A 827 14.90 -7.60 -2.40
C GLU A 827 16.03 -6.59 -2.52
N ALA A 828 15.83 -5.41 -1.93
CA ALA A 828 16.85 -4.35 -1.88
C ALA A 828 18.13 -4.77 -1.14
N THR A 829 18.03 -5.71 -0.21
CA THR A 829 19.14 -6.30 0.56
C THR A 829 19.97 -7.30 -0.26
N GLY A 830 19.43 -7.78 -1.38
CA GLY A 830 20.02 -8.82 -2.22
C GLY A 830 19.56 -10.24 -1.90
N ASN A 831 18.65 -10.43 -0.93
CA ASN A 831 17.99 -11.72 -0.71
C ASN A 831 17.10 -12.07 -1.91
N VAL A 832 16.89 -13.38 -2.15
CA VAL A 832 16.24 -13.90 -3.36
C VAL A 832 15.27 -15.02 -3.02
N GLY A 833 14.04 -14.91 -3.51
CA GLY A 833 13.07 -16.00 -3.53
C GLY A 833 12.92 -16.59 -4.93
N ILE A 834 12.71 -17.91 -5.02
CA ILE A 834 12.42 -18.62 -6.27
C ILE A 834 11.16 -19.44 -6.07
N GLN A 835 10.15 -19.21 -6.89
CA GLN A 835 8.86 -19.90 -6.79
C GLN A 835 8.35 -20.33 -8.16
N ARG A 836 7.64 -21.45 -8.18
CA ARG A 836 7.05 -22.06 -9.37
C ARG A 836 5.54 -22.08 -9.21
N HIS A 837 4.85 -21.34 -10.07
CA HIS A 837 3.40 -21.22 -10.10
C HIS A 837 2.86 -22.07 -11.24
N VAL A 838 2.03 -23.06 -10.92
CA VAL A 838 1.54 -24.11 -11.85
C VAL A 838 0.06 -23.91 -12.19
N GLY A 839 -0.46 -24.67 -13.16
CA GLY A 839 -1.88 -24.65 -13.53
C GLY A 839 -2.34 -23.35 -14.23
N LEU A 840 -1.43 -22.63 -14.90
CA LEU A 840 -1.76 -21.43 -15.65
C LEU A 840 -2.40 -21.80 -17.00
N PHE A 841 -3.65 -22.26 -16.99
CA PHE A 841 -4.33 -22.79 -18.17
C PHE A 841 -4.60 -21.73 -19.26
N VAL A 842 -4.35 -22.11 -20.52
CA VAL A 842 -4.65 -21.32 -21.71
C VAL A 842 -5.37 -22.17 -22.75
N ASP A 843 -6.48 -21.64 -23.25
CA ASP A 843 -7.14 -22.10 -24.48
C ASP A 843 -7.22 -20.90 -25.44
N ALA A 844 -6.23 -20.82 -26.33
CA ALA A 844 -6.06 -19.72 -27.26
C ALA A 844 -6.21 -20.13 -28.74
N GLY A 845 -6.63 -21.37 -29.00
CA GLY A 845 -6.72 -21.91 -30.37
C GLY A 845 -5.38 -22.04 -31.10
N ILE A 846 -4.27 -22.03 -30.37
CA ILE A 846 -2.94 -22.41 -30.86
C ILE A 846 -2.67 -23.84 -30.39
N GLY A 847 -2.58 -24.77 -31.34
CA GLY A 847 -2.62 -26.21 -31.08
C GLY A 847 -4.05 -26.78 -31.07
N ALA A 848 -4.16 -28.10 -31.06
CA ALA A 848 -5.43 -28.84 -31.09
C ALA A 848 -6.02 -29.12 -29.69
N GLY A 849 -5.22 -28.99 -28.63
CA GLY A 849 -5.59 -29.32 -27.25
C GLY A 849 -4.46 -30.05 -26.51
N PHE A 850 -4.77 -30.67 -25.37
CA PHE A 850 -3.82 -31.57 -24.71
C PHE A 850 -3.43 -32.72 -25.66
N GLY A 851 -2.14 -33.04 -25.72
CA GLY A 851 -1.59 -34.07 -26.61
C GLY A 851 -1.15 -33.61 -28.00
N ASP A 852 -1.29 -32.33 -28.35
CA ASP A 852 -0.63 -31.70 -29.51
C ASP A 852 0.59 -30.92 -29.01
N LEU A 853 1.77 -31.54 -29.05
CA LEU A 853 2.95 -31.04 -28.34
C LEU A 853 3.79 -30.04 -29.15
N ASP A 854 3.60 -29.96 -30.47
CA ASP A 854 4.25 -28.95 -31.30
C ASP A 854 3.33 -27.78 -31.68
N ALA A 855 2.06 -27.86 -31.26
CA ALA A 855 1.02 -26.85 -31.39
C ALA A 855 0.72 -26.47 -32.86
N ASP A 856 0.86 -27.43 -33.78
CA ASP A 856 0.56 -27.23 -35.20
C ASP A 856 -0.95 -27.34 -35.53
N GLY A 857 -1.76 -27.77 -34.56
CA GLY A 857 -3.20 -27.92 -34.67
C GLY A 857 -3.65 -29.28 -35.18
N VAL A 858 -2.76 -30.29 -35.21
CA VAL A 858 -3.04 -31.63 -35.70
C VAL A 858 -2.53 -32.69 -34.73
N TYR A 859 -3.44 -33.46 -34.15
CA TYR A 859 -3.07 -34.67 -33.41
C TYR A 859 -2.46 -35.74 -34.33
N GLU A 860 -1.16 -36.01 -34.20
CA GLU A 860 -0.45 -37.05 -34.93
C GLU A 860 0.44 -37.95 -34.06
N ASN A 861 0.96 -39.03 -34.66
CA ASN A 861 1.80 -39.98 -33.95
C ASN A 861 3.12 -39.35 -33.43
N SER A 862 3.56 -38.26 -34.07
CA SER A 862 4.73 -37.46 -33.66
C SER A 862 4.58 -36.89 -32.25
N ASP A 863 3.36 -36.49 -31.89
CA ASP A 863 3.08 -35.79 -30.64
C ASP A 863 3.11 -36.71 -29.44
N LEU A 864 2.84 -38.00 -29.66
CA LEU A 864 2.67 -38.97 -28.58
C LEU A 864 3.88 -39.89 -28.44
N SER A 865 4.46 -40.34 -29.55
CA SER A 865 5.45 -41.43 -29.56
C SER A 865 6.86 -40.98 -29.92
N GLY A 866 7.85 -41.57 -29.26
CA GLY A 866 9.29 -41.41 -29.49
C GLY A 866 9.99 -40.64 -28.37
N THR A 867 11.11 -41.14 -27.88
CA THR A 867 11.79 -40.56 -26.70
C THR A 867 12.73 -39.38 -27.00
N THR A 868 12.79 -38.90 -28.25
CA THR A 868 13.78 -37.89 -28.66
C THR A 868 13.24 -36.79 -29.60
N ASN A 869 11.94 -36.79 -29.91
CA ASN A 869 11.30 -35.89 -30.87
C ASN A 869 10.41 -34.82 -30.22
N GLY A 870 10.45 -34.65 -28.89
CA GLY A 870 9.57 -33.70 -28.19
C GLY A 870 8.13 -34.19 -28.03
N SER A 871 7.87 -35.48 -28.30
CA SER A 871 6.58 -36.13 -28.04
C SER A 871 6.30 -36.27 -26.53
N PHE A 872 5.07 -36.67 -26.19
CA PHE A 872 4.66 -36.91 -24.81
C PHE A 872 5.58 -37.94 -24.15
N GLU A 873 5.89 -39.03 -24.85
CA GLU A 873 6.84 -40.03 -24.41
C GLU A 873 8.26 -39.44 -24.21
N ALA A 874 8.71 -38.49 -25.04
CA ALA A 874 9.99 -37.81 -24.82
C ALA A 874 9.99 -36.94 -23.56
N VAL A 875 8.90 -36.20 -23.31
CA VAL A 875 8.78 -35.31 -22.15
C VAL A 875 8.68 -36.14 -20.86
N LEU A 876 7.83 -37.17 -20.84
CA LEU A 876 7.67 -38.10 -19.72
C LEU A 876 9.00 -38.79 -19.35
N TYR A 877 9.70 -39.38 -20.33
CA TYR A 877 10.98 -40.06 -20.10
C TYR A 877 12.14 -39.10 -19.80
N SER A 878 11.95 -37.80 -19.98
CA SER A 878 12.92 -36.80 -19.58
C SER A 878 13.05 -36.65 -18.07
N GLN A 879 12.09 -37.18 -17.29
CA GLN A 879 12.05 -37.10 -15.83
C GLN A 879 12.18 -35.64 -15.35
N ASP A 880 11.18 -34.82 -15.71
CA ASP A 880 11.10 -33.39 -15.38
C ASP A 880 12.24 -32.51 -15.94
N THR A 881 13.13 -33.02 -16.80
CA THR A 881 14.19 -32.21 -17.45
C THR A 881 13.70 -31.46 -18.69
N GLN A 882 12.53 -31.82 -19.20
CA GLN A 882 11.74 -31.09 -20.19
C GLN A 882 10.35 -30.82 -19.62
N PHE A 883 9.66 -29.82 -20.17
CA PHE A 883 8.28 -29.49 -19.81
C PHE A 883 7.54 -29.04 -21.07
N ASN A 884 6.28 -29.44 -21.19
CA ASN A 884 5.38 -29.01 -22.26
C ASN A 884 3.97 -28.81 -21.67
N PRO A 885 3.35 -27.63 -21.84
CA PRO A 885 2.04 -27.33 -21.26
C PRO A 885 0.91 -28.19 -21.82
N ALA A 886 1.03 -28.69 -23.05
CA ALA A 886 0.05 -29.59 -23.66
C ALA A 886 0.17 -31.05 -23.16
N ALA A 887 1.21 -31.35 -22.37
CA ALA A 887 1.44 -32.66 -21.76
C ALA A 887 1.18 -32.69 -20.24
N ASP A 888 1.01 -31.54 -19.59
CA ASP A 888 0.65 -31.39 -18.18
C ASP A 888 -0.88 -31.30 -18.08
N VAL A 889 -1.56 -32.44 -18.00
CA VAL A 889 -3.02 -32.52 -18.11
C VAL A 889 -3.68 -32.20 -16.77
N ASP A 890 -3.09 -32.63 -15.65
CA ASP A 890 -3.64 -32.35 -14.32
C ASP A 890 -3.28 -30.94 -13.78
N GLY A 891 -2.32 -30.27 -14.42
CA GLY A 891 -1.91 -28.90 -14.12
C GLY A 891 -1.00 -28.79 -12.91
N ASP A 892 -0.40 -29.89 -12.43
CA ASP A 892 0.52 -29.90 -11.30
C ASP A 892 1.92 -29.35 -11.66
N GLY A 893 2.15 -29.08 -12.94
CA GLY A 893 3.39 -28.53 -13.47
C GLY A 893 4.46 -29.58 -13.77
N ARG A 894 4.18 -30.87 -13.67
CA ARG A 894 5.05 -31.98 -14.04
C ARG A 894 4.40 -32.74 -15.19
N VAL A 895 5.14 -33.68 -15.77
CA VAL A 895 4.61 -34.59 -16.79
C VAL A 895 4.94 -36.00 -16.34
N THR A 896 3.97 -36.64 -15.74
CA THR A 896 4.08 -37.95 -15.09
C THR A 896 3.14 -38.97 -15.73
N ASN A 897 3.07 -40.16 -15.14
CA ASN A 897 2.10 -41.16 -15.59
C ASN A 897 0.66 -40.72 -15.28
N LEU A 898 0.43 -39.84 -14.29
CA LEU A 898 -0.91 -39.31 -14.00
C LEU A 898 -1.45 -38.51 -15.21
N ASP A 899 -0.60 -37.68 -15.82
CA ASP A 899 -0.94 -36.99 -17.06
C ASP A 899 -1.18 -37.97 -18.22
N LEU A 900 -0.36 -39.01 -18.31
CA LEU A 900 -0.49 -40.04 -19.34
C LEU A 900 -1.85 -40.71 -19.26
N PHE A 901 -2.35 -41.02 -18.06
CA PHE A 901 -3.66 -41.66 -17.88
C PHE A 901 -4.82 -40.73 -18.23
N LEU A 902 -4.71 -39.44 -17.92
CA LEU A 902 -5.74 -38.44 -18.24
C LEU A 902 -5.77 -38.09 -19.73
N LEU A 903 -4.62 -38.13 -20.41
CA LEU A 903 -4.47 -37.71 -21.80
C LEU A 903 -5.40 -38.48 -22.77
N GLY A 904 -5.72 -39.73 -22.48
CA GLY A 904 -6.57 -40.55 -23.35
C GLY A 904 -7.96 -39.95 -23.57
N ASP A 905 -8.60 -39.50 -22.50
CA ASP A 905 -9.92 -38.87 -22.56
C ASP A 905 -9.86 -37.52 -23.28
N GLU A 906 -8.83 -36.72 -23.01
CA GLU A 906 -8.59 -35.43 -23.67
C GLU A 906 -8.38 -35.57 -25.18
N LEU A 907 -7.62 -36.58 -25.63
CA LEU A 907 -7.43 -36.86 -27.06
C LEU A 907 -8.75 -37.24 -27.75
N ILE A 908 -9.62 -38.00 -27.07
CA ILE A 908 -10.94 -38.37 -27.60
C ILE A 908 -11.84 -37.15 -27.70
N GLU A 909 -11.89 -36.33 -26.65
CA GLU A 909 -12.69 -35.11 -26.59
C GLU A 909 -12.22 -34.07 -27.62
N GLY A 910 -10.90 -33.91 -27.79
CA GLY A 910 -10.27 -33.09 -28.82
C GLY A 910 -10.44 -33.61 -30.25
N GLY A 911 -10.96 -34.83 -30.42
CA GLY A 911 -11.27 -35.40 -31.74
C GLY A 911 -10.06 -36.01 -32.47
N ALA A 912 -9.05 -36.48 -31.73
CA ALA A 912 -7.89 -37.17 -32.29
C ALA A 912 -8.33 -38.36 -33.16
N GLY A 913 -7.66 -38.54 -34.30
CA GLY A 913 -7.96 -39.62 -35.23
C GLY A 913 -7.58 -41.00 -34.67
N PHE A 914 -8.18 -42.05 -35.23
CA PHE A 914 -7.93 -43.44 -34.83
C PHE A 914 -6.44 -43.84 -34.78
N LEU A 915 -5.63 -43.36 -35.74
CA LEU A 915 -4.19 -43.66 -35.75
C LEU A 915 -3.44 -43.02 -34.59
N THR A 916 -3.87 -41.83 -34.16
CA THR A 916 -3.27 -41.12 -33.02
C THR A 916 -3.72 -41.75 -31.71
N GLN A 917 -4.98 -42.16 -31.59
CA GLN A 917 -5.45 -42.95 -30.44
C GLN A 917 -4.72 -44.31 -30.34
N GLN A 918 -4.44 -44.97 -31.47
CA GLN A 918 -3.61 -46.18 -31.49
C GLN A 918 -2.15 -45.90 -31.08
N ALA A 919 -1.61 -44.73 -31.44
CA ALA A 919 -0.28 -44.32 -31.01
C ALA A 919 -0.21 -44.14 -29.49
N PHE A 920 -1.21 -43.48 -28.91
CA PHE A 920 -1.38 -43.32 -27.46
C PHE A 920 -1.42 -44.68 -26.74
N ASP A 921 -2.26 -45.59 -27.21
CA ASP A 921 -2.35 -46.96 -26.68
C ASP A 921 -0.99 -47.68 -26.71
N GLY A 922 -0.22 -47.45 -27.78
CA GLY A 922 1.14 -47.96 -27.87
C GLY A 922 2.12 -47.35 -26.86
N VAL A 923 1.95 -46.06 -26.50
CA VAL A 923 2.76 -45.40 -25.47
C VAL A 923 2.45 -45.96 -24.08
N LEU A 924 1.16 -46.15 -23.76
CA LEU A 924 0.72 -46.77 -22.50
C LEU A 924 1.38 -48.14 -22.30
N VAL A 925 1.27 -49.03 -23.29
CA VAL A 925 1.90 -50.36 -23.20
C VAL A 925 3.40 -50.24 -23.05
N ARG A 926 4.09 -49.46 -23.90
CA ARG A 926 5.56 -49.29 -23.81
C ARG A 926 6.03 -48.74 -22.47
N ARG A 927 5.24 -47.88 -21.80
CA ARG A 927 5.58 -47.37 -20.47
C ARG A 927 5.62 -48.49 -19.41
N GLY A 928 4.87 -49.56 -19.63
CA GLY A 928 4.88 -50.78 -18.80
C GLY A 928 6.06 -51.73 -19.04
N ASP A 929 6.87 -51.54 -20.09
CA ASP A 929 8.11 -52.29 -20.33
C ASP A 929 9.24 -51.78 -19.43
N VAL A 930 9.13 -52.05 -18.13
CA VAL A 930 10.07 -51.57 -17.10
C VAL A 930 11.42 -52.28 -17.18
N ASN A 931 11.48 -53.47 -17.76
CA ASN A 931 12.73 -54.21 -17.97
C ASN A 931 13.44 -53.88 -19.30
N ASN A 932 12.83 -53.04 -20.14
CA ASN A 932 13.34 -52.54 -21.42
C ASN A 932 13.68 -53.67 -22.42
N SER A 933 12.85 -54.72 -22.46
CA SER A 933 12.99 -55.86 -23.37
C SER A 933 12.39 -55.60 -24.76
N GLY A 934 11.57 -54.56 -24.88
CA GLY A 934 10.78 -54.21 -26.07
C GLY A 934 9.36 -54.79 -26.07
N THR A 935 8.95 -55.48 -25.00
CA THR A 935 7.62 -56.08 -24.83
C THR A 935 7.20 -55.99 -23.37
N THR A 936 5.95 -55.59 -23.12
CA THR A 936 5.34 -55.59 -21.80
C THR A 936 4.72 -56.95 -21.53
N ASP A 937 5.32 -57.73 -20.65
CA ASP A 937 4.87 -59.10 -20.35
C ASP A 937 5.10 -59.46 -18.87
N GLY A 938 4.88 -60.72 -18.50
CA GLY A 938 5.08 -61.20 -17.13
C GLY A 938 6.50 -61.00 -16.55
N ASN A 939 7.53 -60.74 -17.39
CA ASN A 939 8.86 -60.39 -16.91
C ASN A 939 8.92 -58.96 -16.34
N ASP A 940 8.06 -58.04 -16.79
CA ASP A 940 7.93 -56.69 -16.23
C ASP A 940 7.31 -56.73 -14.83
N VAL A 941 6.26 -57.56 -14.66
CA VAL A 941 5.69 -57.87 -13.35
C VAL A 941 6.76 -58.42 -12.40
N ALA A 942 7.63 -59.30 -12.91
CA ALA A 942 8.72 -59.87 -12.12
C ALA A 942 9.79 -58.83 -11.72
N GLU A 943 10.07 -57.86 -12.59
CA GLU A 943 10.99 -56.75 -12.32
C GLU A 943 10.40 -55.79 -11.28
N LEU A 944 9.13 -55.40 -11.41
CA LEU A 944 8.41 -54.58 -10.42
C LEU A 944 8.47 -55.20 -9.01
N HIS A 945 8.15 -56.49 -8.89
CA HIS A 945 8.24 -57.19 -7.60
C HIS A 945 9.67 -57.26 -7.05
N ALA A 946 10.69 -57.28 -7.91
CA ALA A 946 12.09 -57.21 -7.47
C ALA A 946 12.47 -55.81 -6.97
N GLY A 947 11.79 -54.77 -7.47
CA GLY A 947 11.92 -53.37 -7.08
C GLY A 947 11.16 -52.96 -5.81
N PHE A 948 10.27 -53.81 -5.28
CA PHE A 948 9.42 -53.46 -4.12
C PHE A 948 10.20 -52.88 -2.93
N GLY A 949 9.70 -51.75 -2.42
CA GLY A 949 10.36 -50.93 -1.39
C GLY A 949 11.42 -49.98 -1.93
N GLY A 950 11.57 -49.89 -3.25
CA GLY A 950 12.39 -48.90 -3.96
C GLY A 950 11.62 -47.63 -4.31
N THR A 951 12.29 -46.75 -5.09
CA THR A 951 11.76 -45.45 -5.55
C THR A 951 12.25 -45.12 -6.97
N ALA A 952 12.56 -46.15 -7.76
CA ALA A 952 13.10 -45.95 -9.10
C ALA A 952 11.96 -45.53 -10.04
N TRP A 953 12.08 -44.37 -10.69
CA TRP A 953 11.03 -43.82 -11.56
C TRP A 953 10.51 -44.80 -12.63
N ILE A 954 11.39 -45.66 -13.16
CA ILE A 954 10.99 -46.62 -14.19
C ILE A 954 10.01 -47.67 -13.64
N ASP A 955 10.13 -48.01 -12.35
CA ASP A 955 9.34 -49.02 -11.64
C ASP A 955 8.16 -48.40 -10.86
N ASP A 956 8.22 -47.11 -10.53
CA ASP A 956 7.14 -46.33 -9.91
C ASP A 956 6.17 -45.86 -11.01
N LEU A 957 5.16 -46.69 -11.27
CA LEU A 957 4.20 -46.54 -12.35
C LEU A 957 2.99 -45.69 -11.94
N ASN A 958 2.61 -45.69 -10.66
CA ASN A 958 1.52 -44.86 -10.17
C ASN A 958 1.96 -43.42 -9.80
N ALA A 959 3.27 -43.15 -9.83
CA ALA A 959 3.91 -41.87 -9.53
C ALA A 959 3.69 -41.39 -8.07
N ASP A 960 3.55 -42.30 -7.12
CA ASP A 960 3.36 -41.97 -5.69
C ASP A 960 4.67 -41.84 -4.89
N GLY A 961 5.81 -42.17 -5.53
CA GLY A 961 7.14 -42.11 -4.94
C GLY A 961 7.63 -43.41 -4.31
N SER A 962 6.85 -44.50 -4.40
CA SER A 962 7.19 -45.83 -3.91
C SER A 962 6.90 -46.92 -4.93
N VAL A 963 7.75 -47.94 -4.96
CA VAL A 963 7.52 -49.15 -5.77
C VAL A 963 6.88 -50.23 -4.90
N ASP A 964 5.62 -50.58 -5.17
CA ASP A 964 4.89 -51.64 -4.48
C ASP A 964 3.81 -52.34 -5.35
N ILE A 965 2.85 -52.98 -4.69
CA ILE A 965 1.81 -53.78 -5.37
C ILE A 965 0.84 -52.91 -6.17
N ASP A 966 0.70 -51.63 -5.81
CA ASP A 966 -0.15 -50.69 -6.53
C ASP A 966 0.44 -50.34 -7.91
N ASP A 967 1.77 -50.39 -8.09
CA ASP A 967 2.39 -50.28 -9.43
C ASP A 967 2.09 -51.47 -10.33
N VAL A 968 1.99 -52.66 -9.75
CA VAL A 968 1.56 -53.86 -10.49
C VAL A 968 0.09 -53.70 -10.90
N ALA A 969 -0.74 -53.12 -10.03
CA ALA A 969 -2.12 -52.80 -10.39
C ALA A 969 -2.16 -51.78 -11.54
N THR A 970 -1.37 -50.70 -11.49
CA THR A 970 -1.28 -49.70 -12.57
C THR A 970 -0.76 -50.28 -13.88
N LEU A 971 0.21 -51.21 -13.84
CA LEU A 971 0.68 -51.92 -15.03
C LEU A 971 -0.48 -52.65 -15.73
N VAL A 972 -1.29 -53.38 -14.97
CA VAL A 972 -2.37 -54.22 -15.51
C VAL A 972 -3.58 -53.38 -15.91
N ASP A 973 -4.05 -52.54 -15.00
CA ASP A 973 -5.34 -51.86 -15.08
C ASP A 973 -5.28 -50.61 -15.97
N ASP A 974 -4.18 -49.83 -15.93
CA ASP A 974 -4.10 -48.52 -16.59
C ASP A 974 -3.18 -48.53 -17.83
N LEU A 975 -1.99 -49.15 -17.76
CA LEU A 975 -1.02 -49.17 -18.87
C LEU A 975 -1.35 -50.24 -19.92
N VAL A 976 -1.47 -51.50 -19.49
CA VAL A 976 -1.92 -52.58 -20.39
C VAL A 976 -3.41 -52.45 -20.65
N GLY A 977 -4.20 -51.96 -19.69
CA GLY A 977 -5.63 -51.73 -19.86
C GLY A 977 -6.40 -53.03 -20.08
N THR A 978 -5.98 -54.11 -19.41
CA THR A 978 -6.54 -55.45 -19.56
C THR A 978 -7.30 -55.90 -18.31
N SER A 979 -7.85 -57.10 -18.34
CA SER A 979 -8.50 -57.70 -17.18
C SER A 979 -7.46 -58.32 -16.25
N ARG A 980 -7.69 -58.29 -14.93
CA ARG A 980 -6.82 -58.99 -13.96
C ARG A 980 -6.80 -60.52 -14.10
N GLY A 981 -7.57 -61.09 -15.03
CA GLY A 981 -7.47 -62.48 -15.45
C GLY A 981 -6.42 -62.75 -16.54
N ASP A 982 -5.85 -61.73 -17.18
CA ASP A 982 -4.84 -61.83 -18.24
C ASP A 982 -3.45 -61.80 -17.60
N PHE A 983 -2.87 -62.97 -17.34
CA PHE A 983 -1.64 -63.12 -16.56
C PHE A 983 -0.38 -63.01 -17.40
N ASP A 984 -0.46 -63.18 -18.72
CA ASP A 984 0.69 -62.98 -19.62
C ASP A 984 0.70 -61.61 -20.32
N LEU A 985 -0.30 -60.77 -20.04
CA LEU A 985 -0.45 -59.38 -20.47
C LEU A 985 -0.59 -59.23 -21.99
N ASP A 986 -1.10 -60.26 -22.68
CA ASP A 986 -1.28 -60.23 -24.14
C ASP A 986 -2.59 -59.57 -24.60
N ARG A 987 -3.37 -59.07 -23.64
CA ARG A 987 -4.67 -58.39 -23.78
C ARG A 987 -5.82 -59.33 -24.14
N ASP A 988 -5.65 -60.63 -24.00
CA ASP A 988 -6.74 -61.60 -24.06
C ASP A 988 -6.73 -62.55 -22.85
N VAL A 989 -7.93 -62.89 -22.33
CA VAL A 989 -8.07 -63.84 -21.22
C VAL A 989 -8.45 -65.20 -21.80
N ASP A 990 -7.48 -66.08 -21.97
CA ASP A 990 -7.64 -67.34 -22.68
C ASP A 990 -7.06 -68.58 -21.92
N GLY A 991 -6.78 -69.65 -22.64
CA GLY A 991 -6.23 -70.88 -22.06
C GLY A 991 -4.75 -70.78 -21.65
N GLY A 992 -4.03 -69.78 -22.15
CA GLY A 992 -2.67 -69.39 -21.76
C GLY A 992 -2.63 -68.90 -20.33
N ASP A 993 -3.52 -67.99 -19.96
CA ASP A 993 -3.65 -67.49 -18.58
C ASP A 993 -4.06 -68.58 -17.60
N PHE A 994 -5.00 -69.44 -18.02
CA PHE A 994 -5.37 -70.59 -17.20
C PHE A 994 -4.16 -71.48 -16.88
N LEU A 995 -3.27 -71.65 -17.86
CA LEU A 995 -2.04 -72.41 -17.67
C LEU A 995 -1.06 -71.66 -16.76
N ALA A 996 -0.94 -70.34 -16.87
CA ALA A 996 -0.12 -69.51 -15.99
C ALA A 996 -0.56 -69.65 -14.52
N TRP A 997 -1.85 -69.46 -14.23
CA TRP A 997 -2.42 -69.70 -12.89
C TRP A 997 -2.21 -71.15 -12.42
N GLN A 998 -2.47 -72.14 -13.29
CA GLN A 998 -2.32 -73.56 -12.92
C GLN A 998 -0.89 -73.91 -12.52
N LEU A 999 0.10 -73.32 -13.20
CA LEU A 999 1.52 -73.54 -12.93
C LEU A 999 2.03 -72.73 -11.73
N GLY A 1000 1.41 -71.58 -11.43
CA GLY A 1000 1.80 -70.69 -10.35
C GLY A 1000 1.11 -70.94 -9.00
N ILE A 1001 0.33 -72.02 -8.84
CA ILE A 1001 -0.23 -72.42 -7.53
C ILE A 1001 0.88 -72.49 -6.46
N GLY A 1002 0.80 -71.60 -5.45
CA GLY A 1002 1.81 -71.44 -4.40
C GLY A 1002 2.87 -70.35 -4.67
N GLY A 1003 2.73 -69.61 -5.77
CA GLY A 1003 3.40 -68.35 -6.07
C GLY A 1003 2.72 -67.15 -5.40
N ASN A 1004 3.18 -65.95 -5.74
CA ASN A 1004 2.82 -64.71 -5.04
C ASN A 1004 2.91 -63.45 -5.93
N ARG A 1005 2.79 -63.61 -7.25
CA ARG A 1005 2.89 -62.51 -8.22
C ARG A 1005 1.77 -62.62 -9.25
N PHE A 1006 1.40 -61.48 -9.83
CA PHE A 1006 0.36 -61.41 -10.86
C PHE A 1006 0.64 -62.34 -12.06
N ASP A 1007 1.87 -62.34 -12.59
CA ASP A 1007 2.30 -63.21 -13.71
C ASP A 1007 2.25 -64.72 -13.41
N GLN A 1008 2.08 -65.07 -12.13
CA GLN A 1008 1.93 -66.44 -11.64
C GLN A 1008 0.46 -66.80 -11.33
N GLY A 1009 -0.48 -65.89 -11.56
CA GLY A 1009 -1.91 -66.12 -11.36
C GLY A 1009 -2.52 -65.46 -10.13
N ASP A 1010 -1.88 -64.46 -9.51
CA ASP A 1010 -2.42 -63.70 -8.37
C ASP A 1010 -3.26 -62.52 -8.89
N ALA A 1011 -4.52 -62.78 -9.22
CA ALA A 1011 -5.42 -61.83 -9.88
C ALA A 1011 -5.94 -60.74 -8.94
N ASN A 1012 -6.09 -61.05 -7.64
CA ASN A 1012 -6.58 -60.07 -6.67
C ASN A 1012 -5.46 -59.24 -6.02
N LEU A 1013 -4.19 -59.55 -6.31
CA LEU A 1013 -2.98 -58.91 -5.80
C LEU A 1013 -2.85 -59.00 -4.27
N ASP A 1014 -3.33 -60.09 -3.66
CA ASP A 1014 -3.23 -60.31 -2.19
C ASP A 1014 -1.93 -61.04 -1.76
N GLY A 1015 -1.10 -61.40 -2.74
CA GLY A 1015 0.18 -62.08 -2.54
C GLY A 1015 0.06 -63.61 -2.48
N VAL A 1016 -1.10 -64.19 -2.82
CA VAL A 1016 -1.34 -65.64 -2.77
C VAL A 1016 -2.13 -66.13 -3.97
N VAL A 1017 -1.52 -66.98 -4.80
CA VAL A 1017 -2.23 -67.65 -5.92
C VAL A 1017 -3.12 -68.79 -5.41
N ASP A 1018 -4.44 -68.58 -5.37
CA ASP A 1018 -5.42 -69.56 -4.90
C ASP A 1018 -6.71 -69.68 -5.75
N ALA A 1019 -7.78 -70.22 -5.16
CA ALA A 1019 -9.05 -70.44 -5.84
C ALA A 1019 -9.85 -69.14 -6.06
N THR A 1020 -9.52 -68.08 -5.34
CA THR A 1020 -10.08 -66.73 -5.48
C THR A 1020 -9.64 -66.13 -6.80
N ASP A 1021 -8.37 -66.27 -7.16
CA ASP A 1021 -7.82 -65.78 -8.44
C ASP A 1021 -8.36 -66.55 -9.63
N LEU A 1022 -8.48 -67.87 -9.49
CA LEU A 1022 -9.19 -68.68 -10.48
C LEU A 1022 -10.63 -68.18 -10.69
N GLY A 1023 -11.28 -67.71 -9.62
CA GLY A 1023 -12.61 -67.13 -9.67
C GLY A 1023 -12.67 -65.86 -10.51
N ILE A 1024 -11.62 -65.03 -10.45
CA ILE A 1024 -11.48 -63.81 -11.27
C ILE A 1024 -11.24 -64.20 -12.74
N TRP A 1025 -10.25 -65.06 -13.03
CA TRP A 1025 -10.02 -65.56 -14.39
C TRP A 1025 -11.29 -66.19 -15.00
N GLN A 1026 -12.02 -67.01 -14.24
CA GLN A 1026 -13.27 -67.64 -14.72
C GLN A 1026 -14.37 -66.63 -15.06
N ALA A 1027 -14.46 -65.53 -14.31
CA ALA A 1027 -15.42 -64.48 -14.57
C ALA A 1027 -15.09 -63.71 -15.86
N GLU A 1028 -13.80 -63.60 -16.16
CA GLU A 1028 -13.25 -62.78 -17.23
C GLU A 1028 -12.82 -63.59 -18.47
N TYR A 1029 -12.94 -64.93 -18.46
CA TYR A 1029 -12.55 -65.78 -19.59
C TYR A 1029 -13.27 -65.39 -20.89
N GLY A 1030 -12.48 -65.12 -21.93
CA GLY A 1030 -12.94 -64.59 -23.22
C GLY A 1030 -13.05 -63.06 -23.27
N PHE A 1031 -12.64 -62.36 -22.21
CA PHE A 1031 -12.34 -60.93 -22.28
C PHE A 1031 -11.19 -60.72 -23.27
N ILE A 1032 -11.34 -59.69 -24.10
CA ILE A 1032 -10.28 -59.22 -24.98
C ILE A 1032 -10.30 -57.71 -24.79
N ALA A 1033 -9.19 -57.14 -24.32
CA ALA A 1033 -9.11 -55.71 -24.11
C ALA A 1033 -9.38 -55.00 -25.43
N ALA A 1034 -10.27 -54.01 -25.39
CA ALA A 1034 -10.48 -53.15 -26.53
C ALA A 1034 -9.25 -52.24 -26.63
N GLY A 1035 -8.19 -52.69 -27.28
CA GLY A 1035 -7.19 -51.75 -27.78
C GLY A 1035 -7.94 -50.70 -28.61
N PHE A 1036 -7.45 -49.47 -28.64
CA PHE A 1036 -8.02 -48.38 -29.46
C PHE A 1036 -8.09 -48.72 -30.98
N GLY A 1037 -7.73 -49.96 -31.36
CA GLY A 1037 -7.81 -50.57 -32.68
C GLY A 1037 -8.81 -51.71 -32.94
N SER A 1038 -9.65 -52.17 -32.00
CA SER A 1038 -10.47 -53.40 -32.21
C SER A 1038 -11.96 -53.15 -32.49
N ALA A 1039 -12.28 -52.23 -33.38
CA ALA A 1039 -13.60 -52.13 -34.03
C ALA A 1039 -13.55 -52.53 -35.51
N ILE A 1040 -12.79 -53.57 -35.88
CA ILE A 1040 -12.88 -54.16 -37.23
C ILE A 1040 -12.92 -55.69 -37.15
N ALA A 1041 -13.97 -56.26 -36.52
CA ALA A 1041 -14.34 -57.66 -36.76
C ALA A 1041 -15.79 -58.03 -36.37
N ALA A 1042 -16.79 -57.14 -36.41
CA ALA A 1042 -18.18 -57.57 -36.21
C ALA A 1042 -19.27 -56.67 -36.83
N SER A 1043 -19.17 -56.27 -38.11
CA SER A 1043 -20.38 -55.89 -38.86
C SER A 1043 -20.20 -55.93 -40.39
N SER A 1044 -20.02 -57.12 -40.96
CA SER A 1044 -20.48 -57.35 -42.34
C SER A 1044 -21.98 -57.63 -42.34
N ALA A 1045 -22.78 -56.68 -41.87
CA ALA A 1045 -24.20 -56.62 -42.19
C ALA A 1045 -24.37 -55.62 -43.33
N ILE A 1046 -24.62 -56.18 -44.51
CA ILE A 1046 -24.99 -55.47 -45.75
C ILE A 1046 -26.10 -54.44 -45.41
N PRO A 1047 -25.97 -53.16 -45.78
CA PRO A 1047 -27.07 -52.21 -45.65
C PRO A 1047 -28.21 -52.64 -46.59
N GLU A 1048 -29.30 -53.17 -46.02
CA GLU A 1048 -30.57 -53.19 -46.74
C GLU A 1048 -31.12 -51.76 -46.79
N PRO A 1049 -31.52 -51.25 -47.98
CA PRO A 1049 -32.12 -49.94 -48.07
C PRO A 1049 -33.48 -49.96 -47.36
N SER A 1050 -33.66 -49.08 -46.37
CA SER A 1050 -34.96 -48.84 -45.75
C SER A 1050 -35.96 -48.43 -46.83
N SER A 1051 -36.97 -49.27 -47.02
CA SER A 1051 -38.06 -49.18 -48.00
C SER A 1051 -39.06 -48.03 -47.75
N LEU A 1052 -38.60 -46.87 -47.28
CA LEU A 1052 -39.41 -45.68 -47.02
C LEU A 1052 -38.92 -44.37 -47.67
N VAL A 1053 -37.76 -44.38 -48.35
CA VAL A 1053 -37.27 -43.20 -49.12
C VAL A 1053 -37.40 -43.39 -50.64
N LEU A 1054 -37.65 -44.61 -51.11
CA LEU A 1054 -37.90 -44.93 -52.54
C LEU A 1054 -39.37 -44.78 -52.99
N VAL A 1055 -40.28 -44.36 -52.11
CA VAL A 1055 -41.70 -44.10 -52.45
C VAL A 1055 -42.01 -42.60 -52.60
N SER A 1056 -41.16 -41.69 -52.12
CA SER A 1056 -41.40 -40.23 -52.16
C SER A 1056 -40.58 -39.47 -53.21
N LEU A 1057 -39.49 -40.03 -53.76
CA LEU A 1057 -38.75 -39.43 -54.90
C LEU A 1057 -39.11 -40.00 -56.29
N GLY A 1058 -39.99 -41.01 -56.35
CA GLY A 1058 -40.44 -41.65 -57.60
C GLY A 1058 -41.70 -41.05 -58.25
N LEU A 1059 -42.31 -40.01 -57.67
CA LEU A 1059 -43.62 -39.47 -58.11
C LEU A 1059 -43.59 -38.03 -58.67
N LEU A 1060 -42.42 -37.38 -58.77
CA LEU A 1060 -42.35 -35.97 -59.18
C LEU A 1060 -41.55 -35.66 -60.46
N VAL A 1061 -41.06 -36.67 -61.19
CA VAL A 1061 -40.50 -36.46 -62.54
C VAL A 1061 -41.04 -37.53 -63.50
N VAL A 1062 -41.81 -37.05 -64.49
CA VAL A 1062 -42.39 -37.73 -65.67
C VAL A 1062 -43.91 -37.96 -65.62
N CYS A 1063 -44.65 -36.85 -65.78
CA CYS A 1063 -45.78 -36.70 -66.70
C CYS A 1063 -46.21 -35.22 -66.65
N SER A 1064 -45.42 -34.34 -67.28
CA SER A 1064 -45.77 -33.81 -68.60
C SER A 1064 -46.95 -32.82 -68.59
N SER A 1065 -46.59 -31.58 -68.88
CA SER A 1065 -47.17 -30.77 -69.95
C SER A 1065 -48.14 -29.64 -69.56
N ARG A 1066 -47.71 -28.46 -70.02
CA ARG A 1066 -48.50 -27.38 -70.66
C ARG A 1066 -49.10 -26.25 -69.80
N LYS A 1067 -48.35 -25.14 -69.90
CA LYS A 1067 -48.74 -23.83 -70.48
C LYS A 1067 -49.29 -22.73 -69.55
N LYS A 1068 -48.47 -21.67 -69.52
CA LYS A 1068 -48.74 -20.22 -69.75
C LYS A 1068 -49.63 -19.47 -68.75
N SER A 1069 -49.06 -18.42 -68.13
CA SER A 1069 -49.32 -16.99 -68.48
C SER A 1069 -48.70 -16.04 -67.42
N VAL A 1070 -47.67 -15.22 -67.73
CA VAL A 1070 -47.69 -13.71 -67.80
C VAL A 1070 -47.90 -13.04 -66.42
N ARG A 1071 -47.06 -12.18 -65.81
CA ARG A 1071 -46.39 -10.89 -66.21
C ARG A 1071 -45.49 -10.41 -65.03
N HIS A 1072 -44.25 -9.99 -65.28
CA HIS A 1072 -43.68 -8.61 -65.15
C HIS A 1072 -43.25 -8.04 -63.77
N ASN A 1073 -41.97 -7.64 -63.75
CA ASN A 1073 -41.28 -6.53 -63.06
C ASN A 1073 -41.06 -6.60 -61.54
N GLN A 1074 -39.81 -6.74 -61.09
CA GLN A 1074 -38.79 -5.68 -60.85
C GLN A 1074 -39.19 -4.71 -59.72
N PHE A 1075 -38.54 -4.78 -58.56
CA PHE A 1075 -37.39 -3.92 -58.21
C PHE A 1075 -36.79 -4.29 -56.84
N MET A 1076 -35.52 -3.94 -56.71
CA MET A 1076 -34.60 -3.95 -55.56
C MET A 1076 -35.20 -3.47 -54.23
N GLN A 1077 -34.77 -4.07 -53.12
CA GLN A 1077 -33.63 -3.61 -52.31
C GLN A 1077 -33.05 -4.79 -51.53
#